data_AF-A0A4R6APP6-F1
#
_entry.id   AF-A0A4R6APP6-F1
#
_cell.length_a   1.000
_cell.length_b   1.000
_cell.length_c   1.000
_cell.angle_alpha   90.00
_cell.angle_beta   90.00
_cell.angle_gamma   90.00
#
_symmetry.space_group_name_H-M   'P 1'
#
loop_
_entity.id
_entity.type
_entity.pdbx_description
1 polymer ?
#
loop_
_entity_poly.entity_id
_entity_poly.type
_entity_poly.pdbx_seq_one_letter_code
_entity_poly.pdbx_strand_id
1 'polypeptide(L)'
;MDYSLVTGEKHAIEQAPDGSPVITVTSQEEYAAAMDSLQSTGGTVLVDTSGGAFRLDTHNVNAESRILVTSADPDVPAEILGMKVSRTSNITFTGLDFPPVEERDGPVQAAYFQNSINIQFADNTIRGDADGKLGIDTMEEAFGGGVFMRGCTDMVITNNVIDSVKTGIGTSNGTNTLLQGNILTGMQGDVFRVVSSVDTTVDSNVVDGLNGSSGDFNHPDMLQYYDNDPDEPVIRLTITNNYFNSGDTSYQGIYGGMNHDSGPYEDIRIENNMIITGSSNGVKIGWFEGVVIKDNTVLYNADAVSHKTMDEEFPDSSPPLISVYAGADVEVTGNIGNVMIRDEEKDGLTGSVVFENNFEVDYVNADAENHIDQIMVNVGMGGDKDIRDFQLLENSIAEGFGSSLSAQGDLGLLSLRAVTTANMPQCMTFMVHDAADGAVYTWTTADGRVFQGAQVDIAFTDLGNQEVTLEAVTADGESTSITRRVLIEDASLFEFDAETGFPAKGDNKAEDVYVLNGDAQIEASDDGSGRMVLDLDPDDSFSIARGMDQFVDLSKFSIMLEFRQQAPDVGGYIQSAGNILTKRGGFVLDVDAEGTLTLVAWDSDGVRHEVSTDPGVLLDTDWHCLTLSYDGAAGDESGLSLRLDDAEVARVEMSGSFDLSDRPIQVGALGNNPGIDAEVAGLRVVDIVTSCDAEVMDPLSLLSEAALTGIVIEEVSAPASEIAGIPLDDASGLEGTLVDQVDFDALDSEDGAAEGVTLVQGRNGLAIDFDGSEGQSFALGDLSDLEGAESFTVATSLRIDDMNDTGRILFLRGLLDMSVGKNGTLDLRTTLTNDAGERVTDRGLISGDAAADLGDGAFHRVVASYSGTDGVMSVWIDGELTYESALEGHVGEIAQTMIGNSWGDTFDGAVEGVSIFAEAVDAETVTLDHAAFSGIAELVSESAAPQYASLSDSELGESLIASEDFEGLIDPEADLVAADLIETETGQAIDFDGGEGQSFRLEGIDALEGAQSFTVATTLQVDDMSNAGQILKIRGLFDMAVNEDGTLDWSTTLKNEDGQSVKVRSLIAGDHAANLGDGQQHRVVASYDQDASEIQLWIDGDLADSASIDGEVGEIRQALLGNAWGDVFDGAIEDIAIFDQAADADLIESDYLQFDNTEVG
;
A
#
# COMPACT_ATOMS: atom_id res chain seq x y z
N MET A 1 10.34 -12.21 7.60
CA MET A 1 11.20 -12.28 8.81
C MET A 1 11.91 -13.65 8.86
N ASP A 2 13.14 -13.75 9.36
CA ASP A 2 13.76 -15.04 9.72
C ASP A 2 13.35 -15.46 11.15
N TYR A 3 12.27 -16.25 11.26
CA TYR A 3 11.75 -16.74 12.55
C TYR A 3 12.71 -17.69 13.31
N SER A 4 13.80 -18.13 12.69
CA SER A 4 14.80 -18.96 13.37
C SER A 4 15.54 -18.22 14.50
N LEU A 5 15.58 -16.89 14.44
CA LEU A 5 16.18 -16.04 15.48
C LEU A 5 15.37 -16.03 16.79
N VAL A 6 14.09 -16.37 16.71
CA VAL A 6 13.15 -16.37 17.85
C VAL A 6 12.96 -17.78 18.42
N THR A 7 12.77 -18.78 17.56
CA THR A 7 12.44 -20.15 17.96
C THR A 7 13.58 -20.90 18.68
N GLY A 8 14.82 -20.38 18.61
CA GLY A 8 15.94 -20.87 19.39
C GLY A 8 16.47 -22.26 18.96
N GLU A 9 16.98 -23.04 19.91
CA GLU A 9 17.50 -24.39 19.62
C GLU A 9 16.34 -25.37 19.40
N LYS A 10 16.29 -25.95 18.19
CA LYS A 10 15.29 -26.97 17.84
C LYS A 10 15.29 -28.15 18.80
N HIS A 11 14.10 -28.60 19.23
CA HIS A 11 13.96 -29.84 19.98
C HIS A 11 14.46 -31.03 19.14
N ALA A 12 15.24 -31.94 19.75
CA ALA A 12 15.76 -33.09 19.06
C ALA A 12 14.64 -34.06 18.59
N ILE A 13 14.70 -34.49 17.34
CA ILE A 13 13.80 -35.51 16.78
C ILE A 13 14.25 -36.89 17.26
N GLU A 14 13.37 -37.61 17.96
CA GLU A 14 13.64 -38.97 18.39
C GLU A 14 13.67 -39.95 17.21
N GLN A 15 14.81 -40.62 17.05
CA GLN A 15 15.04 -41.57 15.97
C GLN A 15 14.59 -42.99 16.34
N ALA A 16 14.28 -43.79 15.32
CA ALA A 16 14.12 -45.23 15.50
C ALA A 16 15.46 -45.88 15.95
N PRO A 17 15.43 -47.02 16.66
CA PRO A 17 16.66 -47.68 17.12
C PRO A 17 17.61 -48.04 15.97
N ASP A 18 18.92 -47.90 16.18
CA ASP A 18 19.94 -48.29 15.20
C ASP A 18 19.77 -49.75 14.75
N GLY A 19 19.73 -49.97 13.44
CA GLY A 19 19.58 -51.30 12.84
C GLY A 19 18.18 -51.90 12.94
N SER A 20 17.17 -51.10 13.33
CA SER A 20 15.76 -51.47 13.23
C SER A 20 15.29 -51.56 11.75
N PRO A 21 14.16 -52.24 11.48
CA PRO A 21 13.63 -52.36 10.12
C PRO A 21 13.25 -51.01 9.52
N VAL A 22 13.50 -50.84 8.23
CA VAL A 22 13.00 -49.71 7.42
C VAL A 22 12.00 -50.27 6.41
N ILE A 23 10.78 -49.71 6.38
CA ILE A 23 9.69 -50.15 5.52
C ILE A 23 9.21 -48.95 4.71
N THR A 24 9.33 -49.00 3.39
CA THR A 24 8.71 -48.02 2.49
C THR A 24 7.27 -48.43 2.19
N VAL A 25 6.35 -47.47 2.22
CA VAL A 25 4.92 -47.68 1.97
C VAL A 25 4.43 -46.75 0.87
N THR A 26 3.59 -47.29 -0.01
CA THR A 26 2.97 -46.59 -1.16
C THR A 26 1.45 -46.58 -1.09
N SER A 27 0.86 -47.11 -0.01
CA SER A 27 -0.58 -47.14 0.19
C SER A 27 -0.97 -47.22 1.67
N GLN A 28 -2.23 -46.91 1.98
CA GLN A 28 -2.75 -46.99 3.35
C GLN A 28 -2.72 -48.40 3.94
N GLU A 29 -2.96 -49.43 3.12
CA GLU A 29 -2.91 -50.82 3.56
C GLU A 29 -1.48 -51.23 3.94
N GLU A 30 -0.49 -50.76 3.18
CA GLU A 30 0.93 -50.98 3.49
C GLU A 30 1.36 -50.22 4.73
N TYR A 31 0.90 -48.98 4.92
CA TYR A 31 1.11 -48.21 6.14
C TYR A 31 0.59 -48.97 7.37
N ALA A 32 -0.68 -49.37 7.37
CA ALA A 32 -1.27 -50.11 8.49
C ALA A 32 -0.51 -51.42 8.78
N ALA A 33 -0.13 -52.16 7.74
CA ALA A 33 0.67 -53.38 7.88
C ALA A 33 2.08 -53.11 8.45
N ALA A 34 2.72 -52.02 8.03
CA ALA A 34 4.01 -51.59 8.56
C ALA A 34 3.90 -51.29 10.05
N MET A 35 2.94 -50.44 10.46
CA MET A 35 2.73 -50.07 11.86
C MET A 35 2.48 -51.30 12.75
N ASP A 36 1.67 -52.25 12.30
CA ASP A 36 1.42 -53.51 13.01
C ASP A 36 2.68 -54.38 13.15
N SER A 37 3.49 -54.46 12.10
CA SER A 37 4.71 -55.28 12.11
C SER A 37 5.81 -54.73 13.02
N LEU A 38 5.87 -53.41 13.19
CA LEU A 38 6.92 -52.72 13.93
C LEU A 38 6.64 -52.61 15.44
N GLN A 39 5.44 -52.97 15.91
CA GLN A 39 5.08 -52.85 17.33
C GLN A 39 6.08 -53.49 18.29
N SER A 40 6.72 -54.61 17.91
CA SER A 40 7.68 -55.30 18.80
C SER A 40 9.13 -54.86 18.65
N THR A 41 9.48 -54.15 17.58
CA THR A 41 10.88 -53.84 17.24
C THR A 41 11.18 -52.36 17.16
N GLY A 42 10.17 -51.49 17.04
CA GLY A 42 10.34 -50.18 16.45
C GLY A 42 10.78 -50.29 14.99
N GLY A 43 11.13 -49.16 14.38
CA GLY A 43 11.59 -49.09 13.00
C GLY A 43 11.24 -47.77 12.33
N THR A 44 11.65 -47.61 11.08
CA THR A 44 11.30 -46.45 10.25
C THR A 44 10.28 -46.84 9.19
N VAL A 45 9.22 -46.06 9.08
CA VAL A 45 8.27 -46.10 7.97
C VAL A 45 8.57 -44.91 7.06
N LEU A 46 8.91 -45.19 5.81
CA LEU A 46 9.14 -44.20 4.76
C LEU A 46 7.88 -44.10 3.89
N VAL A 47 7.22 -42.95 3.90
CA VAL A 47 6.02 -42.69 3.09
C VAL A 47 6.45 -42.18 1.72
N ASP A 48 6.15 -42.93 0.67
CA ASP A 48 6.61 -42.65 -0.70
C ASP A 48 5.51 -41.95 -1.50
N THR A 49 5.83 -40.77 -2.05
CA THR A 49 4.91 -39.91 -2.81
C THR A 49 4.38 -40.55 -4.09
N SER A 50 5.02 -41.60 -4.61
CA SER A 50 4.49 -42.38 -5.73
C SER A 50 3.15 -43.07 -5.44
N GLY A 51 2.77 -43.17 -4.17
CA GLY A 51 1.45 -43.61 -3.72
C GLY A 51 0.33 -42.58 -3.83
N GLY A 52 0.65 -41.30 -4.12
CA GLY A 52 -0.26 -40.16 -3.98
C GLY A 52 -0.42 -39.70 -2.53
N ALA A 53 -1.40 -38.85 -2.25
CA ALA A 53 -1.65 -38.33 -0.91
C ALA A 53 -2.19 -39.41 0.05
N PHE A 54 -1.75 -39.37 1.31
CA PHE A 54 -2.02 -40.38 2.34
C PHE A 54 -2.97 -39.89 3.43
N ARG A 55 -3.54 -40.84 4.19
CA ARG A 55 -4.19 -40.54 5.46
C ARG A 55 -3.58 -41.39 6.58
N LEU A 56 -2.79 -40.80 7.47
CA LEU A 56 -2.01 -41.56 8.46
C LEU A 56 -2.82 -41.94 9.71
N ASP A 57 -3.87 -42.74 9.55
CA ASP A 57 -4.66 -43.23 10.67
C ASP A 57 -3.99 -44.40 11.40
N THR A 58 -3.74 -44.23 12.70
CA THR A 58 -3.14 -45.25 13.56
C THR A 58 -4.03 -45.54 14.78
N HIS A 59 -4.33 -46.83 15.01
CA HIS A 59 -5.19 -47.25 16.12
C HIS A 59 -4.63 -48.47 16.86
N ASN A 60 -4.53 -48.38 18.19
CA ASN A 60 -4.05 -49.45 19.08
C ASN A 60 -2.61 -49.95 18.79
N VAL A 61 -1.73 -49.10 18.27
CA VAL A 61 -0.32 -49.44 18.03
C VAL A 61 0.51 -49.05 19.24
N ASN A 62 0.97 -50.02 20.03
CA ASN A 62 1.73 -49.74 21.26
C ASN A 62 3.13 -50.30 21.10
N ALA A 63 4.03 -49.50 20.54
CA ALA A 63 5.35 -49.99 20.15
C ALA A 63 6.28 -50.15 21.37
N GLU A 64 7.01 -51.27 21.47
CA GLU A 64 8.02 -51.48 22.52
C GLU A 64 9.26 -50.60 22.34
N SER A 65 9.46 -50.05 21.14
CA SER A 65 10.55 -49.14 20.77
C SER A 65 10.05 -48.14 19.72
N ARG A 66 10.73 -47.00 19.60
CA ARG A 66 10.30 -45.87 18.76
C ARG A 66 10.06 -46.32 17.31
N ILE A 67 8.87 -45.99 16.80
CA ILE A 67 8.58 -46.01 15.36
C ILE A 67 8.74 -44.59 14.84
N LEU A 68 9.57 -44.40 13.83
CA LEU A 68 9.70 -43.13 13.10
C LEU A 68 8.88 -43.22 11.82
N VAL A 69 8.01 -42.26 11.57
CA VAL A 69 7.25 -42.12 10.32
C VAL A 69 7.69 -40.83 9.66
N THR A 70 8.23 -40.92 8.45
CA THR A 70 8.76 -39.77 7.70
C THR A 70 8.65 -39.99 6.19
N SER A 71 8.87 -38.94 5.42
CA SER A 71 8.88 -39.00 3.95
C SER A 71 10.03 -39.84 3.43
N ALA A 72 9.79 -40.60 2.35
CA ALA A 72 10.83 -41.38 1.69
C ALA A 72 11.89 -40.48 1.02
N ASP A 73 11.46 -39.32 0.53
CA ASP A 73 12.28 -38.25 0.00
C ASP A 73 12.08 -36.99 0.85
N PRO A 74 13.11 -36.48 1.55
CA PRO A 74 12.98 -35.27 2.37
C PRO A 74 12.87 -33.99 1.53
N ASP A 75 13.31 -34.00 0.27
CA ASP A 75 13.23 -32.84 -0.63
C ASP A 75 11.84 -32.75 -1.29
N VAL A 76 11.05 -33.83 -1.20
CA VAL A 76 9.65 -33.92 -1.68
C VAL A 76 8.79 -34.57 -0.59
N PRO A 77 8.37 -33.79 0.44
CA PRO A 77 7.59 -34.32 1.56
C PRO A 77 6.31 -35.04 1.11
N ALA A 78 5.96 -36.10 1.82
CA ALA A 78 4.73 -36.84 1.59
C ALA A 78 3.51 -36.04 2.03
N GLU A 79 2.56 -35.87 1.11
CA GLU A 79 1.28 -35.19 1.36
C GLU A 79 0.33 -36.05 2.19
N ILE A 80 -0.15 -35.48 3.30
CA ILE A 80 -1.03 -36.12 4.28
C ILE A 80 -2.36 -35.37 4.36
N LEU A 81 -3.42 -35.95 3.77
CA LEU A 81 -4.78 -35.40 3.79
C LEU A 81 -5.43 -35.40 5.18
N GLY A 82 -4.80 -36.07 6.15
CA GLY A 82 -5.20 -36.02 7.56
C GLY A 82 -4.64 -37.17 8.38
N MET A 83 -4.69 -37.02 9.69
CA MET A 83 -4.11 -37.98 10.64
C MET A 83 -4.99 -38.15 11.87
N LYS A 84 -5.32 -39.40 12.21
CA LYS A 84 -5.94 -39.77 13.49
C LYS A 84 -5.13 -40.84 14.21
N VAL A 85 -4.50 -40.46 15.32
CA VAL A 85 -3.70 -41.37 16.15
C VAL A 85 -4.40 -41.61 17.47
N SER A 86 -4.83 -42.86 17.71
CA SER A 86 -5.61 -43.17 18.90
C SER A 86 -5.15 -44.43 19.63
N ARG A 87 -5.10 -44.37 20.97
CA ARG A 87 -4.67 -45.48 21.85
C ARG A 87 -3.31 -46.07 21.45
N THR A 88 -2.39 -45.18 21.11
CA THR A 88 -1.14 -45.50 20.44
C THR A 88 0.03 -44.93 21.24
N SER A 89 1.21 -45.56 21.16
CA SER A 89 2.39 -45.08 21.89
C SER A 89 3.71 -45.29 21.18
N ASN A 90 4.70 -44.45 21.55
CA ASN A 90 6.10 -44.52 21.12
C ASN A 90 6.30 -44.32 19.61
N ILE A 91 5.73 -43.24 19.07
CA ILE A 91 5.81 -42.92 17.63
C ILE A 91 6.30 -41.47 17.45
N THR A 92 7.13 -41.25 16.44
CA THR A 92 7.52 -39.91 15.96
C THR A 92 7.03 -39.74 14.53
N PHE A 93 6.37 -38.64 14.23
CA PHE A 93 5.96 -38.22 12.89
C PHE A 93 6.75 -36.97 12.51
N THR A 94 7.44 -36.98 11.38
CA THR A 94 8.31 -35.86 10.99
C THR A 94 8.56 -35.73 9.49
N GLY A 95 8.76 -34.49 9.03
CA GLY A 95 9.06 -34.18 7.62
C GLY A 95 7.88 -34.50 6.70
N LEU A 96 6.66 -34.26 7.16
CA LEU A 96 5.41 -34.49 6.43
C LEU A 96 4.74 -33.15 6.09
N ASP A 97 3.99 -33.13 4.99
CA ASP A 97 3.23 -31.97 4.54
C ASP A 97 1.73 -32.27 4.59
N PHE A 98 0.94 -31.37 5.17
CA PHE A 98 -0.51 -31.49 5.28
C PHE A 98 -1.14 -30.33 4.48
N PRO A 99 -1.52 -30.57 3.21
CA PRO A 99 -2.09 -29.52 2.37
C PRO A 99 -3.55 -29.16 2.77
N PRO A 100 -4.08 -28.03 2.25
CA PRO A 100 -5.49 -27.66 2.40
C PRO A 100 -6.41 -28.71 1.78
N VAL A 101 -7.59 -28.92 2.37
CA VAL A 101 -8.54 -29.93 1.90
C VAL A 101 -9.98 -29.48 2.16
N GLU A 102 -10.79 -29.35 1.11
CA GLU A 102 -12.19 -28.89 1.17
C GLU A 102 -13.08 -29.74 2.10
N GLU A 103 -12.88 -31.07 2.13
CA GLU A 103 -13.59 -31.97 3.04
C GLU A 103 -12.65 -33.01 3.66
N ARG A 104 -12.54 -33.02 5.00
CA ARG A 104 -11.84 -34.09 5.74
C ARG A 104 -12.79 -35.23 6.12
N ASP A 105 -12.57 -36.44 5.59
CA ASP A 105 -13.16 -37.67 6.15
C ASP A 105 -12.50 -37.98 7.51
N GLY A 106 -13.04 -37.44 8.61
CA GLY A 106 -12.50 -37.65 9.94
C GLY A 106 -12.63 -36.47 10.90
N PRO A 107 -11.68 -36.29 11.85
CA PRO A 107 -11.59 -35.10 12.68
C PRO A 107 -11.40 -33.85 11.82
N VAL A 108 -11.94 -32.72 12.30
CA VAL A 108 -11.79 -31.40 11.67
C VAL A 108 -10.32 -30.94 11.68
N GLN A 109 -9.47 -31.51 12.55
CA GLN A 109 -8.05 -31.17 12.60
C GLN A 109 -7.18 -31.96 11.61
N ALA A 110 -6.12 -31.33 11.12
CA ALA A 110 -5.11 -31.98 10.29
C ALA A 110 -4.44 -33.16 11.01
N ALA A 111 -4.07 -32.95 12.27
CA ALA A 111 -3.59 -34.01 13.15
C ALA A 111 -4.40 -34.09 14.45
N TYR A 112 -5.01 -35.26 14.69
CA TYR A 112 -5.81 -35.52 15.88
C TYR A 112 -5.25 -36.70 16.69
N PHE A 113 -4.85 -36.44 17.92
CA PHE A 113 -4.32 -37.43 18.86
C PHE A 113 -5.32 -37.70 19.98
N GLN A 114 -5.58 -38.97 20.28
CA GLN A 114 -6.54 -39.34 21.31
C GLN A 114 -6.09 -40.53 22.18
N ASN A 115 -6.00 -40.31 23.50
CA ASN A 115 -5.62 -41.32 24.47
C ASN A 115 -4.29 -42.01 24.11
N SER A 116 -3.31 -41.22 23.66
CA SER A 116 -2.02 -41.70 23.17
C SER A 116 -0.88 -41.23 24.09
N ILE A 117 0.23 -41.96 24.08
CA ILE A 117 1.34 -41.75 25.04
C ILE A 117 2.67 -41.68 24.32
N ASN A 118 3.54 -40.75 24.69
CA ASN A 118 4.90 -40.64 24.15
C ASN A 118 4.90 -40.52 22.61
N ILE A 119 4.20 -39.51 22.11
CA ILE A 119 4.14 -39.19 20.69
C ILE A 119 4.88 -37.89 20.44
N GLN A 120 5.73 -37.88 19.41
CA GLN A 120 6.38 -36.68 18.91
C GLN A 120 5.83 -36.35 17.51
N PHE A 121 5.44 -35.10 17.31
CA PHE A 121 5.01 -34.55 16.02
C PHE A 121 5.90 -33.34 15.72
N ALA A 122 6.90 -33.54 14.87
CA ALA A 122 8.01 -32.61 14.73
C ALA A 122 8.40 -32.29 13.29
N ASP A 123 8.78 -31.04 12.99
CA ASP A 123 9.24 -30.61 11.66
C ASP A 123 8.25 -31.00 10.54
N ASN A 124 6.96 -30.69 10.73
CA ASN A 124 5.91 -30.87 9.73
C ASN A 124 5.35 -29.52 9.30
N THR A 125 4.79 -29.47 8.10
CA THR A 125 4.07 -28.31 7.57
C THR A 125 2.59 -28.61 7.49
N ILE A 126 1.76 -27.72 8.03
CA ILE A 126 0.30 -27.80 7.95
C ILE A 126 -0.20 -26.51 7.31
N ARG A 127 -0.92 -26.63 6.21
CA ARG A 127 -1.54 -25.51 5.49
C ARG A 127 -3.04 -25.73 5.43
N GLY A 128 -3.81 -24.72 5.80
CA GLY A 128 -5.24 -24.69 5.56
C GLY A 128 -5.62 -23.70 4.46
N ASP A 129 -6.90 -23.44 4.39
CA ASP A 129 -7.59 -22.57 3.44
C ASP A 129 -8.19 -21.35 4.15
N ALA A 130 -7.70 -21.01 5.35
CA ALA A 130 -8.15 -19.81 6.03
C ALA A 130 -7.63 -18.58 5.30
N ASP A 131 -8.59 -17.83 4.78
CA ASP A 131 -8.37 -16.58 4.09
C ASP A 131 -9.17 -15.48 4.77
N GLY A 132 -8.53 -14.35 5.01
CA GLY A 132 -9.11 -13.22 5.73
C GLY A 132 -9.81 -13.54 7.06
N LYS A 133 -10.60 -12.57 7.51
CA LYS A 133 -11.27 -12.52 8.82
C LYS A 133 -12.50 -13.43 8.83
N LEU A 134 -12.74 -14.20 9.89
CA LEU A 134 -13.92 -15.07 9.95
C LEU A 134 -15.19 -14.34 10.44
N GLY A 135 -16.21 -14.21 9.59
CA GLY A 135 -17.51 -13.60 9.91
C GLY A 135 -18.64 -14.57 10.29
N ILE A 136 -19.70 -14.06 10.91
CA ILE A 136 -20.92 -14.83 11.22
C ILE A 136 -21.81 -15.08 9.98
N ASP A 137 -21.73 -14.21 8.99
CA ASP A 137 -22.63 -14.20 7.83
C ASP A 137 -22.12 -15.04 6.65
N THR A 138 -20.79 -15.18 6.50
CA THR A 138 -20.18 -16.02 5.47
C THR A 138 -20.32 -17.50 5.84
N MET A 139 -20.05 -17.89 7.09
CA MET A 139 -20.01 -19.30 7.54
C MET A 139 -19.22 -20.27 6.64
N GLU A 140 -18.57 -19.78 5.56
CA GLU A 140 -17.55 -20.45 4.78
C GLU A 140 -16.33 -20.54 5.68
N GLU A 141 -16.36 -21.57 6.51
CA GLU A 141 -15.28 -21.86 7.44
C GLU A 141 -14.04 -22.19 6.61
N ALA A 142 -12.90 -21.59 6.96
CA ALA A 142 -11.64 -22.30 6.78
C ALA A 142 -11.81 -23.71 7.37
N PHE A 143 -11.68 -24.72 6.53
CA PHE A 143 -12.03 -26.08 6.92
C PHE A 143 -10.86 -26.71 7.69
N GLY A 144 -10.83 -26.46 9.00
CA GLY A 144 -10.06 -27.30 9.92
C GLY A 144 -9.17 -26.59 10.92
N GLY A 145 -8.73 -27.35 11.92
CA GLY A 145 -7.70 -26.90 12.87
C GLY A 145 -6.35 -27.58 12.62
N GLY A 146 -5.26 -27.06 13.17
CA GLY A 146 -3.93 -27.62 13.00
C GLY A 146 -3.76 -28.94 13.74
N VAL A 147 -3.54 -28.87 15.06
CA VAL A 147 -3.26 -30.04 15.90
C VAL A 147 -4.18 -30.06 17.11
N PHE A 148 -4.82 -31.20 17.39
CA PHE A 148 -5.59 -31.36 18.62
C PHE A 148 -5.30 -32.67 19.33
N MET A 149 -5.07 -32.58 20.65
CA MET A 149 -4.74 -33.69 21.51
C MET A 149 -5.80 -33.84 22.60
N ARG A 150 -6.27 -35.06 22.83
CA ARG A 150 -7.26 -35.35 23.86
C ARG A 150 -6.91 -36.56 24.71
N GLY A 151 -6.74 -36.36 26.01
CA GLY A 151 -6.43 -37.44 26.95
C GLY A 151 -5.04 -38.04 26.74
N CYS A 152 -4.09 -37.26 26.22
CA CYS A 152 -2.76 -37.75 25.88
C CYS A 152 -1.74 -37.50 27.00
N THR A 153 -0.64 -38.25 27.00
CA THR A 153 0.44 -38.11 27.98
C THR A 153 1.80 -38.12 27.29
N ASP A 154 2.76 -37.33 27.76
CA ASP A 154 4.11 -37.26 27.18
C ASP A 154 4.05 -36.89 25.68
N MET A 155 3.40 -35.77 25.36
CA MET A 155 3.27 -35.29 23.98
C MET A 155 4.32 -34.22 23.70
N VAL A 156 4.97 -34.29 22.53
CA VAL A 156 5.91 -33.27 22.06
C VAL A 156 5.47 -32.81 20.66
N ILE A 157 5.03 -31.55 20.56
CA ILE A 157 4.64 -30.90 19.30
C ILE A 157 5.64 -29.78 19.07
N THR A 158 6.55 -29.95 18.10
CA THR A 158 7.71 -29.06 18.00
C THR A 158 8.18 -28.76 16.58
N ASN A 159 8.72 -27.57 16.34
CA ASN A 159 9.28 -27.17 15.05
C ASN A 159 8.30 -27.32 13.88
N ASN A 160 6.98 -27.26 14.12
CA ASN A 160 6.00 -27.33 13.03
C ASN A 160 5.69 -25.93 12.51
N VAL A 161 5.40 -25.84 11.21
CA VAL A 161 4.82 -24.65 10.58
C VAL A 161 3.34 -24.91 10.37
N ILE A 162 2.48 -24.05 10.92
CA ILE A 162 1.02 -24.18 10.81
C ILE A 162 0.47 -22.85 10.30
N ASP A 163 -0.12 -22.88 9.12
CA ASP A 163 -0.50 -21.67 8.39
C ASP A 163 -1.94 -21.74 7.91
N SER A 164 -2.65 -20.60 7.95
CA SER A 164 -4.00 -20.44 7.40
C SER A 164 -5.00 -21.50 7.89
N VAL A 165 -5.09 -21.74 9.20
CA VAL A 165 -6.12 -22.64 9.79
C VAL A 165 -7.04 -21.91 10.77
N LYS A 166 -8.23 -22.47 11.00
CA LYS A 166 -9.22 -21.90 11.92
C LYS A 166 -8.75 -21.87 13.37
N THR A 167 -8.06 -22.90 13.83
CA THR A 167 -7.51 -22.98 15.20
C THR A 167 -6.18 -23.70 15.18
N GLY A 168 -5.19 -23.23 15.93
CA GLY A 168 -3.82 -23.78 15.91
C GLY A 168 -3.67 -25.11 16.66
N ILE A 169 -2.99 -25.08 17.82
CA ILE A 169 -2.62 -26.26 18.62
C ILE A 169 -3.42 -26.31 19.92
N GLY A 170 -4.19 -27.38 20.11
CA GLY A 170 -4.99 -27.60 21.31
C GLY A 170 -4.63 -28.87 22.07
N THR A 171 -4.64 -28.80 23.40
CA THR A 171 -4.60 -29.98 24.29
C THR A 171 -5.76 -29.95 25.26
N SER A 172 -6.41 -31.11 25.44
CA SER A 172 -7.50 -31.30 26.40
C SER A 172 -7.26 -32.54 27.24
N ASN A 173 -7.30 -32.40 28.57
CA ASN A 173 -7.02 -33.50 29.50
C ASN A 173 -5.63 -34.12 29.27
N GLY A 174 -4.66 -33.28 28.92
CA GLY A 174 -3.27 -33.69 28.68
C GLY A 174 -2.46 -33.79 29.97
N THR A 175 -1.40 -34.59 29.95
CA THR A 175 -0.39 -34.60 31.02
C THR A 175 1.00 -34.58 30.42
N ASN A 176 1.90 -33.70 30.89
CA ASN A 176 3.27 -33.60 30.38
C ASN A 176 3.29 -33.35 28.86
N THR A 177 2.84 -32.17 28.44
CA THR A 177 2.76 -31.77 27.02
C THR A 177 3.73 -30.62 26.76
N LEU A 178 4.59 -30.77 25.75
CA LEU A 178 5.52 -29.74 25.29
C LEU A 178 5.09 -29.23 23.90
N LEU A 179 4.86 -27.92 23.80
CA LEU A 179 4.61 -27.19 22.56
C LEU A 179 5.78 -26.23 22.36
N GLN A 180 6.73 -26.56 21.48
CA GLN A 180 7.99 -25.81 21.39
C GLN A 180 8.45 -25.48 19.97
N GLY A 181 8.87 -24.23 19.72
CA GLY A 181 9.51 -23.88 18.45
C GLY A 181 8.58 -23.94 17.23
N ASN A 182 7.26 -23.90 17.44
CA ASN A 182 6.29 -23.91 16.35
C ASN A 182 6.09 -22.49 15.82
N ILE A 183 5.83 -22.36 14.52
CA ILE A 183 5.51 -21.11 13.82
C ILE A 183 4.05 -21.20 13.38
N LEU A 184 3.23 -20.23 13.79
CA LEU A 184 1.80 -20.20 13.50
C LEU A 184 1.39 -18.84 12.91
N THR A 185 0.82 -18.83 11.70
CA THR A 185 0.47 -17.63 10.92
C THR A 185 -0.91 -17.74 10.28
N GLY A 186 -1.64 -16.65 10.07
CA GLY A 186 -2.93 -16.67 9.37
C GLY A 186 -4.07 -17.38 10.11
N MET A 187 -4.07 -17.38 11.44
CA MET A 187 -5.12 -18.05 12.21
C MET A 187 -6.38 -17.18 12.27
N GLN A 188 -7.57 -17.79 12.17
CA GLN A 188 -8.86 -17.08 12.35
C GLN A 188 -9.42 -17.14 13.79
N GLY A 189 -8.97 -18.10 14.59
CA GLY A 189 -9.43 -18.32 15.95
C GLY A 189 -8.25 -18.47 16.91
N ASP A 190 -8.48 -19.15 18.03
CA ASP A 190 -7.44 -19.28 19.06
C ASP A 190 -6.23 -20.05 18.53
N VAL A 191 -5.04 -19.54 18.83
CA VAL A 191 -3.79 -20.13 18.34
C VAL A 191 -3.38 -21.30 19.23
N PHE A 192 -3.39 -21.13 20.55
CA PHE A 192 -3.17 -22.19 21.52
C PHE A 192 -4.35 -22.38 22.46
N ARG A 193 -4.74 -23.64 22.70
CA ARG A 193 -5.74 -24.01 23.70
C ARG A 193 -5.20 -25.03 24.71
N VAL A 194 -5.17 -24.67 25.99
CA VAL A 194 -4.81 -25.59 27.08
C VAL A 194 -6.01 -25.83 27.98
N VAL A 195 -6.62 -27.00 27.85
CA VAL A 195 -7.90 -27.30 28.48
C VAL A 195 -7.76 -28.42 29.51
N SER A 196 -8.09 -28.17 30.78
CA SER A 196 -8.05 -29.19 31.85
C SER A 196 -6.78 -30.05 31.85
N SER A 197 -5.61 -29.41 31.66
CA SER A 197 -4.35 -30.12 31.41
C SER A 197 -3.32 -29.86 32.52
N VAL A 198 -2.42 -30.83 32.71
CA VAL A 198 -1.44 -30.83 33.79
C VAL A 198 -0.03 -30.90 33.23
N ASP A 199 0.91 -30.12 33.75
CA ASP A 199 2.31 -30.09 33.28
C ASP A 199 2.40 -29.79 31.78
N THR A 200 1.89 -28.63 31.36
CA THR A 200 1.98 -28.18 29.96
C THR A 200 3.00 -27.06 29.84
N THR A 201 3.86 -27.14 28.83
CA THR A 201 4.87 -26.12 28.52
C THR A 201 4.66 -25.62 27.10
N VAL A 202 4.50 -24.30 26.96
CA VAL A 202 4.43 -23.57 25.68
C VAL A 202 5.67 -22.69 25.62
N ASP A 203 6.65 -23.08 24.82
CA ASP A 203 8.00 -22.50 24.85
C ASP A 203 8.51 -22.10 23.46
N SER A 204 9.06 -20.89 23.32
CA SER A 204 9.80 -20.48 22.12
C SER A 204 8.98 -20.62 20.82
N ASN A 205 7.67 -20.39 20.86
CA ASN A 205 6.81 -20.40 19.67
C ASN A 205 6.70 -18.98 19.09
N VAL A 206 6.46 -18.93 17.78
CA VAL A 206 6.20 -17.71 17.01
C VAL A 206 4.75 -17.73 16.57
N VAL A 207 4.05 -16.63 16.84
CA VAL A 207 2.70 -16.35 16.35
C VAL A 207 2.76 -14.97 15.71
N ASP A 208 2.36 -14.87 14.45
CA ASP A 208 2.50 -13.64 13.66
C ASP A 208 1.39 -13.55 12.60
N GLY A 209 1.02 -12.33 12.19
CA GLY A 209 0.03 -12.08 11.12
C GLY A 209 -1.25 -12.90 11.23
N LEU A 210 -2.10 -12.61 12.23
CA LEU A 210 -3.32 -13.38 12.49
C LEU A 210 -4.54 -12.74 11.81
N ASN A 211 -5.34 -13.54 11.13
CA ASN A 211 -6.55 -13.05 10.46
C ASN A 211 -7.69 -12.77 11.44
N GLY A 212 -7.83 -13.56 12.51
CA GLY A 212 -8.91 -13.40 13.49
C GLY A 212 -10.33 -13.61 12.95
N SER A 213 -11.28 -13.08 13.71
CA SER A 213 -12.71 -13.26 13.48
C SER A 213 -13.48 -12.03 13.93
N SER A 214 -14.68 -11.84 13.38
CA SER A 214 -15.57 -10.79 13.87
C SER A 214 -15.99 -11.05 15.32
N GLY A 215 -16.14 -9.98 16.09
CA GLY A 215 -16.40 -10.03 17.53
C GLY A 215 -17.73 -10.70 17.92
N ASP A 216 -18.66 -10.83 16.97
CA ASP A 216 -19.93 -11.55 17.16
C ASP A 216 -19.79 -13.07 16.99
N PHE A 217 -18.74 -13.56 16.34
CA PHE A 217 -18.53 -14.98 16.06
C PHE A 217 -17.66 -15.67 17.11
N ASN A 218 -16.45 -15.17 17.31
CA ASN A 218 -15.49 -15.73 18.24
C ASN A 218 -14.67 -14.60 18.89
N HIS A 219 -14.15 -14.85 20.08
CA HIS A 219 -13.15 -13.99 20.69
C HIS A 219 -11.78 -14.63 20.45
N PRO A 220 -10.96 -14.09 19.52
CA PRO A 220 -9.68 -14.69 19.19
C PRO A 220 -8.64 -14.47 20.30
N ASP A 221 -8.00 -15.55 20.75
CA ASP A 221 -6.95 -15.58 21.78
C ASP A 221 -5.64 -16.16 21.22
N MET A 222 -4.49 -15.52 21.44
CA MET A 222 -3.20 -16.13 21.12
C MET A 222 -2.95 -17.37 21.98
N LEU A 223 -3.31 -17.30 23.26
CA LEU A 223 -3.36 -18.47 24.12
C LEU A 223 -4.53 -18.40 25.09
N GLN A 224 -5.44 -19.36 24.97
CA GLN A 224 -6.53 -19.55 25.91
C GLN A 224 -6.29 -20.79 26.77
N TYR A 225 -6.55 -20.68 28.08
CA TYR A 225 -6.65 -21.84 28.96
C TYR A 225 -7.90 -21.78 29.84
N TYR A 226 -8.54 -22.94 30.00
CA TYR A 226 -9.81 -23.07 30.72
C TYR A 226 -10.06 -24.54 31.10
N ASP A 227 -11.17 -24.78 31.82
CA ASP A 227 -11.54 -26.12 32.27
C ASP A 227 -12.82 -26.59 31.59
N ASN A 228 -12.85 -27.87 31.23
CA ASN A 228 -14.07 -28.53 30.77
C ASN A 228 -14.96 -28.99 31.94
N ASP A 229 -14.35 -29.27 33.09
CA ASP A 229 -15.02 -29.73 34.31
C ASP A 229 -14.45 -28.99 35.52
N PRO A 230 -15.31 -28.53 36.44
CA PRO A 230 -14.92 -28.00 37.74
C PRO A 230 -13.82 -28.74 38.51
N ASP A 231 -13.80 -30.06 38.41
CA ASP A 231 -12.89 -30.92 39.17
C ASP A 231 -11.55 -31.19 38.44
N GLU A 232 -11.36 -30.65 37.24
CA GLU A 232 -10.18 -30.87 36.38
C GLU A 232 -9.55 -29.54 35.94
N PRO A 233 -8.98 -28.75 36.89
CA PRO A 233 -8.38 -27.46 36.56
C PRO A 233 -7.07 -27.61 35.75
N VAL A 234 -6.66 -26.55 35.05
CA VAL A 234 -5.30 -26.43 34.51
C VAL A 234 -4.30 -26.26 35.66
N ILE A 235 -3.25 -27.09 35.68
CA ILE A 235 -2.25 -27.14 36.74
C ILE A 235 -0.83 -27.19 36.16
N ARG A 236 0.09 -26.37 36.67
CA ARG A 236 1.50 -26.32 36.25
C ARG A 236 1.63 -26.04 34.75
N LEU A 237 1.03 -24.94 34.31
CA LEU A 237 1.20 -24.40 32.95
C LEU A 237 2.38 -23.42 32.96
N THR A 238 3.33 -23.62 32.04
CA THR A 238 4.45 -22.70 31.80
C THR A 238 4.34 -22.17 30.37
N ILE A 239 4.30 -20.85 30.22
CA ILE A 239 4.27 -20.15 28.93
C ILE A 239 5.50 -19.25 28.92
N THR A 240 6.48 -19.55 28.06
CA THR A 240 7.77 -18.85 28.11
C THR A 240 8.46 -18.65 26.77
N ASN A 241 9.22 -17.57 26.65
CA ASN A 241 10.04 -17.24 25.47
C ASN A 241 9.25 -17.15 24.15
N ASN A 242 7.93 -16.97 24.19
CA ASN A 242 7.12 -16.91 22.96
C ASN A 242 7.09 -15.48 22.42
N TYR A 243 7.06 -15.37 21.09
CA TYR A 243 6.76 -14.13 20.37
C TYR A 243 5.33 -14.22 19.84
N PHE A 244 4.45 -13.37 20.34
CA PHE A 244 3.06 -13.30 19.93
C PHE A 244 2.76 -11.92 19.37
N ASN A 245 2.58 -11.83 18.05
CA ASN A 245 2.19 -10.63 17.33
C ASN A 245 0.86 -10.89 16.63
N SER A 246 -0.13 -10.02 16.86
CA SER A 246 -1.46 -10.21 16.29
C SER A 246 -1.55 -9.77 14.83
N GLY A 247 -0.62 -8.95 14.35
CA GLY A 247 -0.80 -8.21 13.10
C GLY A 247 -1.84 -7.09 13.27
N ASP A 248 -2.64 -6.85 12.23
CA ASP A 248 -3.68 -5.82 12.12
C ASP A 248 -5.00 -6.17 12.83
N THR A 249 -5.13 -7.38 13.39
CA THR A 249 -6.36 -7.83 14.01
C THR A 249 -6.24 -7.89 15.52
N SER A 250 -7.24 -7.37 16.24
CA SER A 250 -7.25 -7.37 17.72
C SER A 250 -7.45 -8.77 18.30
N TYR A 251 -6.36 -9.39 18.75
CA TYR A 251 -6.36 -10.66 19.48
C TYR A 251 -6.18 -10.43 20.98
N GLN A 252 -6.85 -11.20 21.83
CA GLN A 252 -6.40 -11.25 23.22
C GLN A 252 -5.05 -11.97 23.28
N GLY A 253 -4.17 -11.56 24.21
CA GLY A 253 -2.86 -12.18 24.36
C GLY A 253 -2.98 -13.54 25.07
N ILE A 254 -2.62 -13.57 26.36
CA ILE A 254 -2.78 -14.76 27.20
C ILE A 254 -4.02 -14.60 28.07
N TYR A 255 -4.98 -15.49 27.88
CA TYR A 255 -6.29 -15.40 28.51
C TYR A 255 -6.66 -16.65 29.31
N GLY A 256 -7.06 -16.45 30.56
CA GLY A 256 -7.70 -17.49 31.38
C GLY A 256 -8.41 -16.92 32.61
N GLY A 257 -9.17 -17.77 33.30
CA GLY A 257 -9.81 -17.36 34.57
C GLY A 257 -11.31 -17.07 34.55
N MET A 258 -12.08 -17.48 33.55
CA MET A 258 -13.52 -17.15 33.51
C MET A 258 -14.46 -18.18 34.19
N ASN A 259 -13.99 -19.39 34.49
CA ASN A 259 -14.86 -20.44 35.02
C ASN A 259 -14.76 -20.52 36.56
N HIS A 260 -15.75 -19.97 37.27
CA HIS A 260 -15.73 -19.88 38.74
C HIS A 260 -16.13 -21.16 39.47
N ASP A 261 -16.66 -22.14 38.73
CA ASP A 261 -17.15 -23.38 39.30
C ASP A 261 -16.03 -24.41 39.48
N SER A 262 -14.92 -24.30 38.72
CA SER A 262 -13.70 -25.09 38.93
C SER A 262 -12.90 -24.64 40.14
N GLY A 263 -12.17 -25.58 40.75
CA GLY A 263 -11.10 -25.21 41.67
C GLY A 263 -10.12 -24.21 41.01
N PRO A 264 -9.28 -23.51 41.80
CA PRO A 264 -8.36 -22.53 41.22
C PRO A 264 -7.39 -23.18 40.24
N TYR A 265 -6.97 -22.44 39.22
CA TYR A 265 -5.80 -22.77 38.40
C TYR A 265 -4.54 -22.76 39.27
N GLU A 266 -3.72 -23.80 39.22
CA GLU A 266 -2.58 -23.95 40.15
C GLU A 266 -1.22 -23.83 39.44
N ASP A 267 -0.29 -23.08 40.03
CA ASP A 267 1.13 -22.98 39.59
C ASP A 267 1.30 -22.55 38.12
N ILE A 268 0.71 -21.41 37.74
CA ILE A 268 0.84 -20.86 36.38
C ILE A 268 2.06 -19.94 36.28
N ARG A 269 2.90 -20.14 35.27
CA ARG A 269 4.07 -19.31 34.97
C ARG A 269 3.97 -18.72 33.58
N ILE A 270 4.08 -17.40 33.48
CA ILE A 270 4.12 -16.63 32.23
C ILE A 270 5.40 -15.80 32.27
N GLU A 271 6.43 -16.25 31.57
CA GLU A 271 7.78 -15.72 31.75
C GLU A 271 8.47 -15.42 30.43
N ASN A 272 9.09 -14.25 30.28
CA ASN A 272 9.94 -13.94 29.13
C ASN A 272 9.23 -13.92 27.75
N ASN A 273 7.92 -13.68 27.70
CA ASN A 273 7.18 -13.59 26.43
C ASN A 273 7.14 -12.14 25.92
N MET A 274 7.10 -11.99 24.59
CA MET A 274 6.80 -10.73 23.92
C MET A 274 5.38 -10.85 23.32
N ILE A 275 4.49 -9.93 23.69
CA ILE A 275 3.07 -9.94 23.32
C ILE A 275 2.71 -8.57 22.75
N ILE A 276 2.28 -8.55 21.49
CA ILE A 276 1.87 -7.35 20.76
C ILE A 276 0.44 -7.52 20.32
N THR A 277 -0.44 -6.61 20.76
CA THR A 277 -1.87 -6.67 20.44
C THR A 277 -2.57 -5.32 20.61
N GLY A 278 -3.72 -5.14 19.96
CA GLY A 278 -4.68 -4.05 20.18
C GLY A 278 -5.80 -4.38 21.18
N SER A 279 -5.72 -5.50 21.91
CA SER A 279 -6.71 -5.85 22.92
C SER A 279 -6.28 -5.44 24.33
N SER A 280 -7.19 -4.86 25.12
CA SER A 280 -6.97 -4.60 26.54
C SER A 280 -6.59 -5.84 27.36
N ASN A 281 -6.90 -7.05 26.89
CA ASN A 281 -6.56 -8.31 27.54
C ASN A 281 -5.19 -8.85 27.04
N GLY A 282 -4.09 -8.14 27.32
CA GLY A 282 -2.74 -8.60 26.96
C GLY A 282 -2.32 -9.84 27.75
N VAL A 283 -2.40 -9.77 29.09
CA VAL A 283 -2.30 -10.94 29.97
C VAL A 283 -3.41 -10.84 31.01
N LYS A 284 -4.36 -11.76 30.96
CA LYS A 284 -5.50 -11.78 31.88
C LYS A 284 -5.66 -13.12 32.56
N ILE A 285 -5.59 -13.10 33.88
CA ILE A 285 -5.68 -14.29 34.71
C ILE A 285 -6.63 -14.04 35.87
N GLY A 286 -7.55 -14.98 36.08
CA GLY A 286 -8.37 -15.02 37.27
C GLY A 286 -8.45 -16.42 37.90
N TRP A 287 -8.95 -16.51 39.14
CA TRP A 287 -9.25 -17.79 39.83
C TRP A 287 -8.06 -18.74 39.92
N PHE A 288 -7.00 -18.29 40.58
CA PHE A 288 -5.74 -19.03 40.64
C PHE A 288 -5.18 -19.20 42.06
N GLU A 289 -4.24 -20.12 42.21
CA GLU A 289 -3.36 -20.32 43.36
C GLU A 289 -1.92 -20.51 42.85
N GLY A 290 -1.05 -19.54 43.10
CA GLY A 290 0.34 -19.57 42.61
C GLY A 290 0.46 -19.13 41.16
N VAL A 291 0.59 -17.83 40.92
CA VAL A 291 0.87 -17.24 39.60
C VAL A 291 2.17 -16.46 39.62
N VAL A 292 3.00 -16.65 38.58
CA VAL A 292 4.17 -15.83 38.29
C VAL A 292 4.04 -15.25 36.89
N ILE A 293 4.04 -13.92 36.78
CA ILE A 293 4.08 -13.17 35.52
C ILE A 293 5.36 -12.34 35.53
N LYS A 294 6.39 -12.80 34.81
CA LYS A 294 7.73 -12.25 34.99
C LYS A 294 8.46 -11.95 33.69
N ASP A 295 9.13 -10.80 33.64
CA ASP A 295 10.01 -10.41 32.53
C ASP A 295 9.31 -10.50 31.16
N ASN A 296 8.03 -10.17 31.05
CA ASN A 296 7.33 -10.13 29.77
C ASN A 296 7.32 -8.70 29.19
N THR A 297 7.31 -8.59 27.86
CA THR A 297 7.10 -7.32 27.15
C THR A 297 5.71 -7.36 26.52
N VAL A 298 4.80 -6.50 26.97
CA VAL A 298 3.40 -6.46 26.54
C VAL A 298 3.08 -5.08 25.98
N LEU A 299 2.92 -4.98 24.65
CA LEU A 299 2.90 -3.73 23.91
C LEU A 299 1.63 -3.57 23.08
N TYR A 300 1.20 -2.32 22.94
CA TYR A 300 0.06 -1.94 22.12
C TYR A 300 0.43 -1.96 20.64
N ASN A 301 -0.41 -2.59 19.81
CA ASN A 301 -0.43 -2.32 18.37
C ASN A 301 -1.69 -1.52 18.05
N ALA A 302 -1.53 -0.24 17.71
CA ALA A 302 -2.66 0.63 17.38
C ALA A 302 -3.37 0.21 16.09
N ASP A 303 -2.65 -0.41 15.14
CA ASP A 303 -3.23 -0.95 13.91
C ASP A 303 -4.06 -2.22 14.15
N ALA A 304 -3.93 -2.86 15.32
CA ALA A 304 -4.66 -4.08 15.63
C ALA A 304 -6.11 -3.79 16.06
N VAL A 305 -7.04 -3.73 15.11
CA VAL A 305 -8.43 -3.31 15.37
C VAL A 305 -9.38 -4.50 15.51
N SER A 306 -10.48 -4.29 16.23
CA SER A 306 -11.55 -5.29 16.32
C SER A 306 -12.49 -5.12 15.12
N HIS A 307 -13.14 -6.19 14.67
CA HIS A 307 -14.14 -6.08 13.60
C HIS A 307 -15.52 -6.52 14.10
N LYS A 308 -16.55 -5.78 13.70
CA LYS A 308 -17.94 -6.11 14.04
C LYS A 308 -18.52 -7.12 13.06
N THR A 309 -18.27 -6.92 11.76
CA THR A 309 -18.48 -7.92 10.69
C THR A 309 -17.13 -8.25 10.04
N MET A 310 -17.08 -8.83 8.84
CA MET A 310 -15.81 -8.97 8.11
C MET A 310 -15.30 -7.61 7.63
N ASP A 311 -16.21 -6.79 7.09
CA ASP A 311 -15.84 -5.54 6.40
C ASP A 311 -16.10 -4.28 7.27
N GLU A 312 -16.78 -4.42 8.41
CA GLU A 312 -17.04 -3.30 9.33
C GLU A 312 -16.05 -3.33 10.49
N GLU A 313 -15.07 -2.43 10.44
CA GLU A 313 -14.18 -2.15 11.57
C GLU A 313 -14.95 -1.62 12.77
N PHE A 314 -14.55 -2.09 13.95
CA PHE A 314 -14.86 -1.46 15.21
C PHE A 314 -13.54 -0.91 15.77
N PRO A 315 -13.31 0.42 15.77
CA PRO A 315 -12.06 1.02 16.19
C PRO A 315 -11.87 0.98 17.73
N ASP A 316 -12.23 -0.15 18.35
CA ASP A 316 -11.94 -0.50 19.74
C ASP A 316 -10.62 -1.27 19.74
N SER A 317 -9.56 -0.50 19.52
CA SER A 317 -8.18 -0.88 19.82
C SER A 317 -7.78 -0.18 21.11
N SER A 318 -7.09 -0.89 22.00
CA SER A 318 -6.74 -0.36 23.32
C SER A 318 -5.40 -0.90 23.81
N PRO A 319 -4.63 -0.08 24.56
CA PRO A 319 -3.39 -0.53 25.16
C PRO A 319 -3.60 -1.78 26.04
N PRO A 320 -2.83 -2.86 25.83
CA PRO A 320 -2.99 -4.09 26.57
C PRO A 320 -2.59 -3.94 28.03
N LEU A 321 -3.28 -4.69 28.87
CA LEU A 321 -3.06 -4.71 30.32
C LEU A 321 -2.56 -6.08 30.77
N ILE A 322 -1.72 -6.06 31.80
CA ILE A 322 -1.46 -7.23 32.64
C ILE A 322 -2.42 -7.15 33.83
N SER A 323 -3.41 -8.03 33.87
CA SER A 323 -4.48 -8.04 34.85
C SER A 323 -4.61 -9.39 35.55
N VAL A 324 -4.62 -9.34 36.89
CA VAL A 324 -4.80 -10.50 37.76
C VAL A 324 -5.92 -10.22 38.77
N TYR A 325 -6.79 -11.20 39.02
CA TYR A 325 -7.89 -11.03 39.96
C TYR A 325 -8.37 -12.36 40.55
N ALA A 326 -9.08 -12.30 41.68
CA ALA A 326 -9.71 -13.42 42.36
C ALA A 326 -8.79 -14.64 42.58
N GLY A 327 -7.60 -14.43 43.17
CA GLY A 327 -6.60 -15.50 43.35
C GLY A 327 -5.76 -15.40 44.61
N ALA A 328 -4.88 -16.38 44.82
CA ALA A 328 -3.93 -16.42 45.92
C ALA A 328 -2.50 -16.61 45.40
N ASP A 329 -1.52 -16.02 46.11
CA ASP A 329 -0.09 -16.17 45.84
C ASP A 329 0.30 -15.75 44.40
N VAL A 330 0.46 -14.43 44.19
CA VAL A 330 0.80 -13.83 42.90
C VAL A 330 2.09 -13.03 42.95
N GLU A 331 2.92 -13.20 41.92
CA GLU A 331 4.11 -12.40 41.65
C GLU A 331 4.04 -11.84 40.22
N VAL A 332 4.04 -10.52 40.09
CA VAL A 332 4.14 -9.80 38.80
C VAL A 332 5.36 -8.89 38.86
N THR A 333 6.44 -9.27 38.20
CA THR A 333 7.73 -8.57 38.31
C THR A 333 8.50 -8.46 37.00
N GLY A 334 9.29 -7.40 36.85
CA GLY A 334 10.21 -7.27 35.73
C GLY A 334 9.56 -7.04 34.37
N ASN A 335 8.24 -6.83 34.28
CA ASN A 335 7.56 -6.72 32.98
C ASN A 335 7.67 -5.30 32.41
N ILE A 336 7.63 -5.17 31.07
CA ILE A 336 7.30 -3.93 30.36
C ILE A 336 5.84 -4.04 29.94
N GLY A 337 5.01 -3.07 30.34
CA GLY A 337 3.59 -3.04 30.02
C GLY A 337 2.75 -2.55 31.19
N ASN A 338 1.49 -2.24 30.93
CA ASN A 338 0.62 -1.58 31.90
C ASN A 338 -0.02 -2.60 32.84
N VAL A 339 0.45 -2.63 34.09
CA VAL A 339 -0.06 -3.52 35.14
C VAL A 339 -1.28 -2.89 35.81
N MET A 340 -2.45 -3.51 35.67
CA MET A 340 -3.67 -3.01 36.29
C MET A 340 -3.90 -3.66 37.65
N ILE A 341 -3.80 -2.85 38.72
CA ILE A 341 -4.23 -3.21 40.08
C ILE A 341 -5.14 -2.11 40.58
N ARG A 342 -6.40 -2.42 40.89
CA ARG A 342 -7.33 -1.42 41.43
C ARG A 342 -7.17 -1.30 42.93
N ASP A 343 -7.08 -2.44 43.62
CA ASP A 343 -6.88 -2.59 45.06
C ASP A 343 -6.87 -4.10 45.39
N GLU A 344 -5.88 -4.59 46.15
CA GLU A 344 -5.73 -6.03 46.47
C GLU A 344 -7.02 -6.65 47.06
N GLU A 345 -7.72 -5.93 47.95
CA GLU A 345 -8.95 -6.41 48.58
C GLU A 345 -10.12 -6.41 47.59
N LYS A 346 -10.24 -5.38 46.74
CA LYS A 346 -11.29 -5.32 45.71
C LYS A 346 -11.11 -6.33 44.59
N ASP A 347 -9.86 -6.56 44.21
CA ASP A 347 -9.49 -7.52 43.17
C ASP A 347 -9.46 -8.95 43.73
N GLY A 348 -9.69 -9.14 45.03
CA GLY A 348 -9.84 -10.46 45.66
C GLY A 348 -8.53 -11.24 45.74
N LEU A 349 -7.39 -10.55 45.81
CA LEU A 349 -6.07 -11.14 45.91
C LEU A 349 -5.75 -11.48 47.37
N THR A 350 -5.21 -12.67 47.61
CA THR A 350 -4.87 -13.15 48.96
C THR A 350 -3.50 -13.84 49.00
N GLY A 351 -2.99 -14.15 50.19
CA GLY A 351 -1.68 -14.80 50.33
C GLY A 351 -0.51 -13.83 50.15
N SER A 352 0.53 -14.28 49.44
CA SER A 352 1.66 -13.44 49.02
C SER A 352 1.31 -12.68 47.75
N VAL A 353 1.35 -11.36 47.79
CA VAL A 353 1.02 -10.51 46.64
C VAL A 353 2.22 -9.59 46.38
N VAL A 354 2.83 -9.72 45.20
CA VAL A 354 4.04 -8.98 44.82
C VAL A 354 3.83 -8.34 43.44
N PHE A 355 3.90 -7.02 43.40
CA PHE A 355 3.90 -6.21 42.18
C PHE A 355 5.07 -5.24 42.26
N GLU A 356 6.23 -5.66 41.77
CA GLU A 356 7.48 -4.90 41.95
C GLU A 356 8.26 -4.86 40.64
N ASN A 357 8.98 -3.76 40.39
CA ASN A 357 9.86 -3.61 39.23
C ASN A 357 9.14 -3.91 37.90
N ASN A 358 7.93 -3.41 37.70
CA ASN A 358 7.29 -3.38 36.38
C ASN A 358 7.44 -1.97 35.80
N PHE A 359 7.67 -1.89 34.50
CA PHE A 359 7.85 -0.65 33.77
C PHE A 359 6.54 -0.29 33.05
N GLU A 360 5.93 0.83 33.45
CA GLU A 360 4.69 1.35 32.85
C GLU A 360 4.99 2.17 31.61
N VAL A 361 4.20 1.95 30.55
CA VAL A 361 4.39 2.56 29.24
C VAL A 361 3.33 3.64 29.03
N ASP A 362 3.78 4.84 28.66
CA ASP A 362 2.92 5.95 28.23
C ASP A 362 2.73 5.89 26.71
N TYR A 363 1.50 6.01 26.24
CA TYR A 363 1.13 6.01 24.81
C TYR A 363 0.49 7.33 24.37
N VAL A 364 0.46 8.33 25.27
CA VAL A 364 -0.26 9.60 25.07
C VAL A 364 0.69 10.78 25.14
N ASN A 365 1.55 10.83 26.16
CA ASN A 365 2.46 11.95 26.35
C ASN A 365 3.82 11.68 25.70
N ALA A 366 4.02 12.15 24.46
CA ALA A 366 5.25 11.96 23.68
C ALA A 366 6.52 12.51 24.37
N ASP A 367 6.39 13.49 25.27
CA ASP A 367 7.49 14.09 26.03
C ASP A 367 7.88 13.29 27.29
N ALA A 368 7.10 12.29 27.68
CA ALA A 368 7.41 11.48 28.85
C ALA A 368 8.61 10.55 28.60
N GLU A 369 9.56 10.45 29.54
CA GLU A 369 10.72 9.55 29.40
C GLU A 369 10.31 8.06 29.25
N ASN A 370 9.11 7.69 29.70
CA ASN A 370 8.52 6.36 29.57
C ASN A 370 7.49 6.24 28.43
N HIS A 371 7.44 7.23 27.53
CA HIS A 371 6.66 7.13 26.29
C HIS A 371 7.19 5.99 25.42
N ILE A 372 6.30 5.31 24.71
CA ILE A 372 6.64 4.13 23.91
C ILE A 372 7.77 4.41 22.90
N ASP A 373 7.76 5.54 22.20
CA ASP A 373 8.78 5.90 21.20
C ASP A 373 10.10 6.43 21.81
N GLN A 374 10.14 6.59 23.14
CA GLN A 374 11.36 6.91 23.90
C GLN A 374 12.03 5.65 24.46
N ILE A 375 11.35 4.51 24.44
CA ILE A 375 11.86 3.25 25.03
C ILE A 375 11.95 2.12 24.01
N MET A 376 11.14 2.10 22.95
CA MET A 376 11.18 1.13 21.87
C MET A 376 11.54 1.79 20.54
N VAL A 377 11.97 0.99 19.56
CA VAL A 377 12.35 1.49 18.24
C VAL A 377 11.18 2.12 17.49
N ASN A 378 10.09 1.39 17.27
CA ASN A 378 9.11 1.80 16.28
C ASN A 378 7.65 1.39 16.52
N VAL A 379 7.27 1.31 17.79
CA VAL A 379 5.95 0.78 18.16
C VAL A 379 4.85 1.79 17.88
N GLY A 380 5.10 3.09 18.01
CA GLY A 380 4.12 4.16 17.76
C GLY A 380 3.80 4.41 16.28
N MET A 381 4.55 3.82 15.34
CA MET A 381 4.24 3.93 13.91
C MET A 381 3.09 3.02 13.48
N GLY A 382 2.51 3.30 12.33
CA GLY A 382 1.56 2.42 11.66
C GLY A 382 2.24 1.42 10.69
N GLY A 383 1.42 0.49 10.20
CA GLY A 383 1.78 -0.46 9.13
C GLY A 383 2.33 -1.78 9.65
N ASP A 384 2.84 -2.61 8.73
CA ASP A 384 3.32 -3.96 9.04
C ASP A 384 4.56 -3.92 9.93
N LYS A 385 4.36 -4.30 11.19
CA LYS A 385 5.43 -4.37 12.20
C LYS A 385 5.86 -5.80 12.42
N ASP A 386 7.13 -5.93 12.76
CA ASP A 386 7.76 -7.19 13.08
C ASP A 386 8.66 -7.06 14.31
N ILE A 387 9.29 -8.15 14.77
CA ILE A 387 10.11 -8.18 15.99
C ILE A 387 11.18 -7.07 16.07
N ARG A 388 11.66 -6.56 14.93
CA ARG A 388 12.66 -5.49 14.82
C ARG A 388 12.13 -4.12 15.29
N ASP A 389 10.82 -3.89 15.21
CA ASP A 389 10.17 -2.65 15.66
C ASP A 389 9.96 -2.61 17.19
N PHE A 390 9.92 -3.79 17.81
CA PHE A 390 9.62 -3.96 19.23
C PHE A 390 10.89 -4.10 20.10
N GLN A 391 12.06 -3.75 19.56
CA GLN A 391 13.32 -3.73 20.32
C GLN A 391 13.40 -2.53 21.25
N LEU A 392 14.04 -2.73 22.41
CA LEU A 392 14.36 -1.70 23.38
C LEU A 392 15.47 -0.81 22.84
N LEU A 393 15.27 0.50 22.94
CA LEU A 393 16.31 1.47 22.66
C LEU A 393 17.45 1.33 23.67
N GLU A 394 18.68 1.30 23.17
CA GLU A 394 19.88 1.29 24.01
C GLU A 394 19.88 2.50 24.96
N ASN A 395 20.18 2.27 26.23
CA ASN A 395 20.16 3.29 27.30
C ASN A 395 18.78 3.90 27.61
N SER A 396 17.68 3.35 27.09
CA SER A 396 16.35 3.74 27.55
C SER A 396 16.18 3.43 29.04
N ILE A 397 15.27 4.14 29.70
CA ILE A 397 14.97 3.91 31.13
C ILE A 397 14.30 2.54 31.38
N ALA A 398 13.85 1.85 30.32
CA ALA A 398 13.27 0.52 30.35
C ALA A 398 14.31 -0.61 30.25
N GLU A 399 15.60 -0.29 30.09
CA GLU A 399 16.66 -1.30 30.03
C GLU A 399 16.70 -2.19 31.29
N GLY A 400 16.74 -3.51 31.08
CA GLY A 400 16.75 -4.50 32.15
C GLY A 400 15.37 -4.95 32.63
N PHE A 401 14.30 -4.46 32.00
CA PHE A 401 12.94 -4.95 32.13
C PHE A 401 12.51 -5.69 30.86
N GLY A 402 11.40 -6.43 30.95
CA GLY A 402 10.75 -7.07 29.82
C GLY A 402 11.43 -8.37 29.38
N SER A 403 10.96 -8.87 28.24
CA SER A 403 11.47 -10.08 27.60
C SER A 403 12.87 -9.88 27.05
N SER A 404 13.67 -10.94 27.07
CA SER A 404 14.93 -10.98 26.35
C SER A 404 14.76 -10.81 24.84
N LEU A 405 13.56 -11.07 24.30
CA LEU A 405 13.24 -10.86 22.89
C LEU A 405 13.19 -9.37 22.50
N SER A 406 12.90 -8.47 23.44
CA SER A 406 13.01 -7.01 23.22
C SER A 406 14.44 -6.47 23.37
N ALA A 407 15.43 -7.31 23.67
CA ALA A 407 16.82 -6.90 23.86
C ALA A 407 17.79 -7.68 22.95
N GLN A 408 17.30 -8.23 21.84
CA GLN A 408 18.12 -8.98 20.89
C GLN A 408 18.79 -8.01 19.90
N GLY A 409 20.08 -7.74 20.10
CA GLY A 409 20.85 -6.80 19.28
C GLY A 409 21.35 -7.31 17.92
N ASP A 410 20.76 -8.38 17.35
CA ASP A 410 21.11 -8.86 16.00
C ASP A 410 19.91 -9.57 15.35
N LEU A 411 18.91 -8.79 14.96
CA LEU A 411 17.71 -9.24 14.26
C LEU A 411 17.73 -8.91 12.75
N GLY A 412 18.87 -8.47 12.24
CA GLY A 412 19.05 -8.01 10.85
C GLY A 412 19.12 -6.49 10.71
N LEU A 413 19.44 -6.04 9.49
CA LEU A 413 19.99 -4.71 9.15
C LEU A 413 19.03 -3.52 9.26
N LEU A 414 17.74 -3.75 9.53
CA LEU A 414 16.72 -2.74 9.35
C LEU A 414 15.80 -2.65 10.54
N SER A 415 15.94 -1.57 11.28
CA SER A 415 15.02 -1.15 12.32
C SER A 415 14.90 0.36 12.18
N LEU A 416 13.72 0.79 11.74
CA LEU A 416 13.40 2.18 11.41
C LEU A 416 12.90 2.84 12.68
N ARG A 417 13.43 4.02 13.01
CA ARG A 417 12.85 4.89 14.03
C ARG A 417 12.53 6.22 13.39
N ALA A 418 11.34 6.76 13.59
CA ALA A 418 11.11 8.17 13.38
C ALA A 418 10.71 8.88 14.67
N VAL A 419 11.17 10.12 14.75
CA VAL A 419 10.90 11.01 15.85
C VAL A 419 10.44 12.32 15.23
N THR A 420 9.27 12.80 15.65
CA THR A 420 8.84 14.14 15.28
C THR A 420 9.92 15.12 15.71
N THR A 421 10.41 15.93 14.77
CA THR A 421 11.39 16.96 15.13
C THR A 421 10.72 17.91 16.12
N ALA A 422 11.42 18.26 17.20
CA ALA A 422 10.88 19.11 18.27
C ALA A 422 10.39 20.50 17.80
N ASN A 423 10.52 20.82 16.51
CA ASN A 423 10.24 22.12 15.93
C ASN A 423 9.14 22.12 14.85
N MET A 424 8.62 20.97 14.38
CA MET A 424 7.51 20.95 13.40
C MET A 424 6.82 19.58 13.29
N PRO A 425 5.48 19.49 13.43
CA PRO A 425 4.73 18.22 13.29
C PRO A 425 4.90 17.56 11.90
N GLN A 426 5.03 18.37 10.85
CA GLN A 426 5.23 17.92 9.47
C GLN A 426 6.65 17.40 9.17
N CYS A 427 7.58 17.48 10.12
CA CYS A 427 8.97 17.10 9.90
C CYS A 427 9.40 16.00 10.88
N MET A 428 9.87 14.88 10.34
CA MET A 428 10.29 13.71 11.10
C MET A 428 11.74 13.35 10.81
N THR A 429 12.48 13.01 11.87
CA THR A 429 13.82 12.44 11.77
C THR A 429 13.70 10.93 11.70
N PHE A 430 14.11 10.32 10.59
CA PHE A 430 14.22 8.87 10.41
C PHE A 430 15.64 8.39 10.68
N MET A 431 15.79 7.28 11.41
CA MET A 431 17.07 6.71 11.82
C MET A 431 17.07 5.19 11.73
N VAL A 432 18.22 4.62 11.40
CA VAL A 432 18.49 3.18 11.52
C VAL A 432 18.99 2.91 12.94
N HIS A 433 18.27 2.10 13.70
CA HIS A 433 18.58 1.83 15.11
C HIS A 433 19.96 1.19 15.32
N ASP A 434 20.28 0.16 14.53
CA ASP A 434 21.55 -0.58 14.59
C ASP A 434 22.25 -0.58 13.22
N ALA A 435 22.69 0.60 12.80
CA ALA A 435 23.37 0.74 11.51
C ALA A 435 24.65 -0.12 11.45
N ALA A 436 24.67 -1.12 10.58
CA ALA A 436 25.84 -1.90 10.23
C ALA A 436 26.91 -1.06 9.53
N ASP A 437 28.16 -1.28 9.94
CA ASP A 437 29.34 -0.64 9.35
C ASP A 437 29.47 -1.00 7.85
N GLY A 438 29.50 0.02 6.99
CA GLY A 438 29.73 -0.13 5.55
C GLY A 438 28.49 -0.49 4.73
N ALA A 439 27.31 -0.57 5.34
CA ALA A 439 26.05 -0.63 4.62
C ALA A 439 25.62 0.75 4.12
N VAL A 440 24.87 0.76 3.02
CA VAL A 440 24.25 1.96 2.43
C VAL A 440 22.77 1.93 2.79
N TYR A 441 22.25 3.04 3.29
CA TYR A 441 20.85 3.19 3.68
C TYR A 441 20.16 4.23 2.80
N THR A 442 19.08 3.82 2.16
CA THR A 442 18.27 4.64 1.27
C THR A 442 16.86 4.72 1.84
N TRP A 443 16.30 5.92 1.91
CA TRP A 443 14.95 6.19 2.37
C TRP A 443 14.12 6.71 1.20
N THR A 444 12.94 6.16 0.99
CA THR A 444 12.01 6.57 -0.05
C THR A 444 10.66 6.89 0.57
N THR A 445 10.14 8.08 0.34
CA THR A 445 8.79 8.49 0.75
C THR A 445 7.75 8.12 -0.31
N ALA A 446 6.48 8.05 0.07
CA ALA A 446 5.37 7.74 -0.85
C ALA A 446 5.29 8.69 -2.07
N ASP A 447 5.73 9.94 -1.92
CA ASP A 447 5.81 10.95 -2.99
C ASP A 447 7.08 10.80 -3.89
N GLY A 448 7.81 9.70 -3.77
CA GLY A 448 8.98 9.37 -4.60
C GLY A 448 10.27 10.08 -4.20
N ARG A 449 10.29 10.94 -3.18
CA ARG A 449 11.54 11.58 -2.74
C ARG A 449 12.48 10.58 -2.08
N VAL A 450 13.77 10.72 -2.38
CA VAL A 450 14.82 9.83 -1.88
C VAL A 450 15.80 10.57 -0.98
N PHE A 451 16.18 9.92 0.12
CA PHE A 451 17.17 10.39 1.07
C PHE A 451 18.19 9.27 1.34
N GLN A 452 19.42 9.63 1.72
CA GLN A 452 20.49 8.67 1.96
C GLN A 452 21.20 8.95 3.28
N GLY A 453 21.47 7.89 4.04
CA GLY A 453 22.22 7.94 5.28
C GLY A 453 21.56 7.11 6.39
N ALA A 454 22.32 6.78 7.43
CA ALA A 454 21.76 6.09 8.59
C ALA A 454 20.76 6.95 9.40
N GLN A 455 20.69 8.25 9.11
CA GLN A 455 19.74 9.19 9.67
C GLN A 455 19.41 10.26 8.63
N VAL A 456 18.12 10.58 8.45
CA VAL A 456 17.63 11.61 7.53
C VAL A 456 16.50 12.41 8.20
N ASP A 457 16.37 13.69 7.86
CA ASP A 457 15.24 14.52 8.28
C ASP A 457 14.35 14.77 7.05
N ILE A 458 13.07 14.43 7.15
CA ILE A 458 12.11 14.50 6.03
C ILE A 458 10.95 15.40 6.43
N ALA A 459 10.65 16.38 5.58
CA ALA A 459 9.48 17.23 5.69
C ALA A 459 8.39 16.73 4.74
N PHE A 460 7.17 16.54 5.25
CA PHE A 460 6.04 16.10 4.44
C PHE A 460 5.13 17.29 4.14
N THR A 461 4.83 17.48 2.86
CA THR A 461 3.82 18.46 2.42
C THR A 461 2.43 17.89 2.55
N ASP A 462 2.29 16.59 2.32
CA ASP A 462 1.03 15.87 2.45
C ASP A 462 0.82 15.44 3.89
N LEU A 463 -0.38 15.71 4.38
CA LEU A 463 -0.81 15.39 5.73
C LEU A 463 -1.37 13.97 5.80
N GLY A 464 -1.60 13.49 7.02
CA GLY A 464 -2.16 12.18 7.26
C GLY A 464 -1.11 11.08 7.19
N ASN A 465 -1.54 9.87 6.87
CA ASN A 465 -0.66 8.71 6.84
C ASN A 465 0.28 8.75 5.63
N GLN A 466 1.58 8.71 5.88
CA GLN A 466 2.63 8.71 4.87
C GLN A 466 3.47 7.44 5.00
N GLU A 467 3.78 6.81 3.88
CA GLU A 467 4.67 5.65 3.87
C GLU A 467 6.13 6.07 3.67
N VAL A 468 7.01 5.41 4.40
CA VAL A 468 8.46 5.58 4.28
C VAL A 468 9.11 4.21 4.24
N THR A 469 9.82 3.97 3.14
CA THR A 469 10.58 2.76 2.89
C THR A 469 12.05 3.00 3.20
N LEU A 470 12.66 2.13 3.98
CA LEU A 470 14.09 2.08 4.24
C LEU A 470 14.67 0.83 3.58
N GLU A 471 15.62 1.02 2.67
CA GLU A 471 16.44 -0.04 2.08
C GLU A 471 17.85 0.01 2.67
N ALA A 472 18.38 -1.16 3.06
CA ALA A 472 19.79 -1.31 3.41
C ALA A 472 20.48 -2.28 2.46
N VAL A 473 21.61 -1.85 1.91
CA VAL A 473 22.50 -2.69 1.07
C VAL A 473 23.83 -2.88 1.79
N THR A 474 24.19 -4.12 2.06
CA THR A 474 25.44 -4.48 2.75
C THR A 474 26.66 -4.35 1.84
N ALA A 475 27.86 -4.40 2.44
CA ALA A 475 29.12 -4.38 1.71
C ALA A 475 29.35 -5.61 0.79
N ASP A 476 28.65 -6.72 1.03
CA ASP A 476 28.62 -7.91 0.18
C ASP A 476 27.47 -7.94 -0.84
N GLY A 477 26.65 -6.89 -0.87
CA GLY A 477 25.60 -6.69 -1.88
C GLY A 477 24.27 -7.36 -1.57
N GLU A 478 24.06 -7.83 -0.34
CA GLU A 478 22.73 -8.25 0.12
C GLU A 478 21.89 -7.00 0.40
N SER A 479 20.67 -6.96 -0.16
CA SER A 479 19.70 -5.90 0.13
C SER A 479 18.56 -6.43 1.00
N THR A 480 18.04 -5.55 1.84
CA THR A 480 16.80 -5.76 2.59
C THR A 480 16.05 -4.42 2.62
N SER A 481 14.72 -4.46 2.71
CA SER A 481 13.88 -3.27 2.84
C SER A 481 12.81 -3.45 3.92
N ILE A 482 12.35 -2.33 4.48
CA ILE A 482 11.18 -2.25 5.36
C ILE A 482 10.39 -0.98 5.04
N THR A 483 9.06 -1.06 5.07
CA THR A 483 8.16 0.09 4.86
C THR A 483 7.34 0.32 6.12
N ARG A 484 7.20 1.58 6.54
CA ARG A 484 6.44 1.96 7.74
C ARG A 484 5.55 3.14 7.42
N ARG A 485 4.41 3.21 8.10
CA ARG A 485 3.46 4.31 7.98
C ARG A 485 3.62 5.27 9.15
N VAL A 486 3.78 6.55 8.87
CA VAL A 486 3.85 7.62 9.88
C VAL A 486 2.65 8.55 9.73
N LEU A 487 2.11 9.02 10.84
CA LEU A 487 1.06 10.05 10.82
C LEU A 487 1.72 11.43 10.80
N ILE A 488 1.50 12.18 9.72
CA ILE A 488 1.95 13.56 9.56
C ILE A 488 0.80 14.50 9.92
N GLU A 489 0.98 15.23 11.01
CA GLU A 489 0.02 16.22 11.47
C GLU A 489 0.34 17.60 10.88
N ASP A 490 -0.69 18.43 10.70
CA ASP A 490 -0.51 19.81 10.25
C ASP A 490 0.12 20.66 11.37
N ALA A 491 1.09 21.49 11.01
CA ALA A 491 1.56 22.53 11.93
C ALA A 491 0.48 23.60 12.17
N SER A 492 -0.46 23.78 11.23
CA SER A 492 -1.63 24.65 11.37
C SER A 492 -2.71 23.99 12.22
N LEU A 493 -2.96 24.58 13.39
CA LEU A 493 -3.99 24.12 14.31
C LEU A 493 -5.37 24.73 14.01
N PHE A 494 -5.38 25.91 13.37
CA PHE A 494 -6.57 26.65 12.97
C PHE A 494 -6.24 27.73 11.93
N GLU A 495 -7.12 27.91 10.95
CA GLU A 495 -7.04 28.98 9.95
C GLU A 495 -8.42 29.59 9.65
N PHE A 496 -8.47 30.91 9.56
CA PHE A 496 -9.60 31.70 9.07
C PHE A 496 -9.11 32.67 8.01
N ASP A 497 -9.75 32.62 6.84
CA ASP A 497 -9.55 33.56 5.74
C ASP A 497 -10.92 34.11 5.30
N ALA A 498 -11.09 35.43 5.37
CA ALA A 498 -12.33 36.09 4.99
C ALA A 498 -12.68 35.93 3.49
N GLU A 499 -11.71 35.64 2.61
CA GLU A 499 -11.96 35.35 1.20
C GLU A 499 -12.68 34.00 1.00
N THR A 500 -12.33 32.99 1.80
CA THR A 500 -12.95 31.65 1.74
C THR A 500 -14.21 31.53 2.62
N GLY A 501 -14.37 32.44 3.57
CA GLY A 501 -15.53 32.52 4.44
C GLY A 501 -15.31 31.88 5.81
N PHE A 502 -16.40 31.64 6.54
CA PHE A 502 -16.29 30.86 7.78
C PHE A 502 -16.09 29.38 7.45
N PRO A 503 -15.19 28.66 8.15
CA PRO A 503 -14.97 27.24 7.93
C PRO A 503 -16.27 26.43 8.08
N ALA A 504 -16.43 25.39 7.26
CA ALA A 504 -17.64 24.57 7.20
C ALA A 504 -17.94 23.89 8.55
N LYS A 505 -19.23 23.75 8.88
CA LYS A 505 -19.69 23.21 10.16
C LYS A 505 -19.65 21.67 10.13
N GLY A 506 -18.67 21.07 10.80
CA GLY A 506 -18.54 19.61 10.95
C GLY A 506 -19.51 18.98 11.97
N ASP A 507 -19.75 17.68 11.84
CA ASP A 507 -20.91 16.97 12.41
C ASP A 507 -20.76 16.48 13.87
N ASN A 508 -19.69 16.79 14.61
CA ASN A 508 -19.56 16.31 16.01
C ASN A 508 -18.93 17.25 17.05
N LYS A 509 -18.67 18.53 16.76
CA LYS A 509 -18.28 19.52 17.79
C LYS A 509 -18.97 20.85 17.51
N ALA A 510 -19.35 21.56 18.56
CA ALA A 510 -20.23 22.73 18.46
C ALA A 510 -19.48 23.92 17.82
N GLU A 511 -19.79 24.24 16.56
CA GLU A 511 -19.47 25.51 15.86
C GLU A 511 -18.01 25.96 16.06
N ASP A 512 -17.07 25.44 15.26
CA ASP A 512 -15.62 25.72 15.34
C ASP A 512 -15.27 27.21 15.34
N VAL A 513 -16.16 28.04 14.78
CA VAL A 513 -16.12 29.49 14.88
C VAL A 513 -17.53 30.02 15.17
N TYR A 514 -17.64 31.02 16.06
CA TYR A 514 -18.88 31.77 16.21
C TYR A 514 -18.65 33.27 16.42
N VAL A 515 -19.60 34.07 15.93
CA VAL A 515 -19.66 35.52 16.12
C VAL A 515 -20.61 35.83 17.27
N LEU A 516 -20.16 36.61 18.27
CA LEU A 516 -21.00 37.04 19.40
C LEU A 516 -21.20 38.56 19.39
N ASN A 517 -22.42 38.96 19.79
CA ASN A 517 -22.84 40.31 20.17
C ASN A 517 -23.07 41.37 19.08
N GLY A 518 -23.03 41.04 17.79
CA GLY A 518 -23.51 41.99 16.77
C GLY A 518 -23.61 41.44 15.35
N ASP A 519 -23.50 42.36 14.40
CA ASP A 519 -23.79 42.25 12.97
C ASP A 519 -22.54 42.07 12.09
N ALA A 520 -21.41 41.69 12.70
CA ALA A 520 -20.17 41.35 12.00
C ALA A 520 -20.44 40.43 10.80
N GLN A 521 -19.95 40.87 9.64
CA GLN A 521 -20.21 40.26 8.34
C GLN A 521 -18.91 40.18 7.56
N ILE A 522 -18.83 39.16 6.71
CA ILE A 522 -17.79 39.09 5.70
C ILE A 522 -18.22 39.96 4.52
N GLU A 523 -17.47 41.02 4.26
CA GLU A 523 -17.74 41.99 3.20
C GLU A 523 -16.46 42.51 2.56
N ALA A 524 -16.57 43.28 1.48
CA ALA A 524 -15.41 43.86 0.82
C ALA A 524 -14.88 45.05 1.64
N SER A 525 -13.57 45.07 1.89
CA SER A 525 -12.87 46.12 2.65
C SER A 525 -13.15 47.52 2.13
N ASP A 526 -13.33 48.47 3.06
CA ASP A 526 -13.56 49.87 2.76
C ASP A 526 -12.29 50.61 2.27
N ASP A 527 -11.13 49.94 2.18
CA ASP A 527 -9.89 50.51 1.63
C ASP A 527 -9.92 50.65 0.09
N GLY A 528 -10.90 50.02 -0.57
CA GLY A 528 -11.04 50.01 -2.02
C GLY A 528 -10.12 49.02 -2.75
N SER A 529 -9.46 48.11 -2.04
CA SER A 529 -8.69 46.99 -2.58
C SER A 529 -9.58 45.90 -3.18
N GLY A 530 -10.81 45.76 -2.67
CA GLY A 530 -11.72 44.68 -3.02
C GLY A 530 -11.46 43.37 -2.24
N ARG A 531 -10.52 43.37 -1.29
CA ARG A 531 -10.25 42.25 -0.36
C ARG A 531 -11.48 41.98 0.51
N MET A 532 -11.83 40.72 0.73
CA MET A 532 -12.87 40.31 1.67
C MET A 532 -12.32 40.37 3.10
N VAL A 533 -13.15 40.86 4.03
CA VAL A 533 -12.79 41.06 5.43
C VAL A 533 -13.97 40.72 6.32
N LEU A 534 -13.69 40.26 7.54
CA LEU A 534 -14.66 40.26 8.62
C LEU A 534 -14.67 41.65 9.26
N ASP A 535 -15.76 42.39 9.08
CA ASP A 535 -15.96 43.69 9.71
C ASP A 535 -16.37 43.52 11.18
N LEU A 536 -15.64 44.14 12.10
CA LEU A 536 -15.87 44.06 13.55
C LEU A 536 -16.08 45.45 14.15
N ASP A 537 -17.31 45.72 14.61
CA ASP A 537 -17.61 46.87 15.45
C ASP A 537 -17.07 46.67 16.88
N PRO A 538 -16.93 47.73 17.70
CA PRO A 538 -16.49 47.62 19.10
C PRO A 538 -17.32 46.71 20.01
N ASP A 539 -18.55 46.34 19.62
CA ASP A 539 -19.40 45.41 20.36
C ASP A 539 -19.34 43.97 19.80
N ASP A 540 -18.73 43.76 18.63
CA ASP A 540 -18.59 42.47 17.96
C ASP A 540 -17.43 41.64 18.50
N SER A 541 -17.53 40.33 18.32
CA SER A 541 -16.39 39.45 18.52
C SER A 541 -16.47 38.20 17.67
N PHE A 542 -15.31 37.76 17.22
CA PHE A 542 -15.06 36.50 16.54
C PHE A 542 -14.39 35.54 17.53
N SER A 543 -14.83 34.28 17.61
CA SER A 543 -14.28 33.30 18.56
C SER A 543 -14.05 31.95 17.93
N ILE A 544 -12.90 31.35 18.22
CA ILE A 544 -12.60 29.93 17.95
C ILE A 544 -13.22 29.09 19.07
N ALA A 545 -13.86 27.97 18.74
CA ALA A 545 -14.50 27.08 19.69
C ALA A 545 -13.54 26.50 20.74
N ARG A 546 -14.13 25.95 21.81
CA ARG A 546 -13.42 25.25 22.89
C ARG A 546 -13.45 23.73 22.67
N GLY A 547 -12.55 22.99 23.31
CA GLY A 547 -12.53 21.52 23.26
C GLY A 547 -11.99 20.96 21.93
N MET A 548 -11.13 21.75 21.27
CA MET A 548 -10.28 21.29 20.18
C MET A 548 -9.12 20.52 20.80
N ASP A 549 -8.95 19.26 20.43
CA ASP A 549 -7.97 18.36 21.06
C ASP A 549 -6.55 18.81 20.74
N GLN A 550 -6.34 19.41 19.56
CA GLN A 550 -5.08 20.01 19.11
C GLN A 550 -4.67 21.29 19.88
N PHE A 551 -5.48 21.75 20.83
CA PHE A 551 -5.21 22.93 21.66
C PHE A 551 -4.85 22.58 23.11
N VAL A 552 -4.68 21.31 23.44
CA VAL A 552 -4.39 20.84 24.80
C VAL A 552 -2.88 20.81 25.05
N ASP A 553 -2.45 21.26 26.24
CA ASP A 553 -1.08 21.13 26.76
C ASP A 553 0.07 21.58 25.81
N LEU A 554 -0.16 22.61 25.00
CA LEU A 554 0.83 23.14 24.05
C LEU A 554 2.03 23.77 24.77
N SER A 555 3.23 23.25 24.54
CA SER A 555 4.49 23.78 25.06
C SER A 555 5.07 24.92 24.20
N LYS A 556 4.52 25.13 23.00
CA LYS A 556 4.88 26.17 22.04
C LYS A 556 3.67 26.48 21.15
N PHE A 557 3.59 27.67 20.57
CA PHE A 557 2.61 28.00 19.50
C PHE A 557 2.89 29.41 18.93
N SER A 558 2.29 29.73 17.79
CA SER A 558 2.16 31.10 17.30
C SER A 558 0.74 31.41 16.83
N ILE A 559 0.23 32.62 17.12
CA ILE A 559 -1.08 33.11 16.69
C ILE A 559 -0.86 34.39 15.90
N MET A 560 -1.29 34.43 14.64
CA MET A 560 -1.17 35.57 13.76
C MET A 560 -2.54 36.11 13.37
N LEU A 561 -2.72 37.43 13.48
CA LEU A 561 -3.93 38.16 13.11
C LEU A 561 -3.59 39.22 12.06
N GLU A 562 -4.22 39.13 10.89
CA GLU A 562 -4.15 40.15 9.85
C GLU A 562 -5.35 41.08 9.98
N PHE A 563 -5.10 42.35 10.30
CA PHE A 563 -6.17 43.31 10.52
C PHE A 563 -5.75 44.74 10.16
N ARG A 564 -6.75 45.61 10.01
CA ARG A 564 -6.55 47.06 10.02
C ARG A 564 -7.56 47.74 10.90
N GLN A 565 -7.19 48.89 11.46
CA GLN A 565 -8.14 49.73 12.19
C GLN A 565 -9.03 50.51 11.22
N GLN A 566 -10.32 50.60 11.52
CA GLN A 566 -11.19 51.50 10.77
C GLN A 566 -10.91 52.97 11.11
N ALA A 567 -11.12 53.85 10.13
CA ALA A 567 -10.80 55.27 10.27
C ALA A 567 -11.68 55.94 11.34
N PRO A 568 -11.12 56.77 12.24
CA PRO A 568 -11.88 57.35 13.32
C PRO A 568 -13.00 58.24 12.77
N ASP A 569 -14.22 57.88 13.14
CA ASP A 569 -15.43 58.61 12.84
C ASP A 569 -15.27 60.11 13.20
N VAL A 570 -15.79 61.00 12.36
CA VAL A 570 -15.38 62.42 12.25
C VAL A 570 -15.61 63.21 13.56
N GLY A 571 -14.65 63.14 14.50
CA GLY A 571 -14.79 63.69 15.86
C GLY A 571 -13.51 63.91 16.67
N GLY A 572 -12.33 63.49 16.19
CA GLY A 572 -11.03 63.85 16.77
C GLY A 572 -10.66 63.18 18.09
N TYR A 573 -11.34 62.09 18.45
CA TYR A 573 -10.88 61.11 19.45
C TYR A 573 -10.75 59.77 18.73
N ILE A 574 -9.60 59.13 18.87
CA ILE A 574 -9.37 57.76 18.40
C ILE A 574 -10.34 56.87 19.18
N GLN A 575 -11.35 56.31 18.50
CA GLN A 575 -12.25 55.29 19.07
C GLN A 575 -11.67 53.87 18.95
N SER A 576 -10.51 53.68 18.31
CA SER A 576 -9.85 52.39 18.12
C SER A 576 -9.08 51.89 19.34
N ALA A 577 -9.63 52.08 20.55
CA ALA A 577 -9.10 51.51 21.78
C ALA A 577 -10.00 50.37 22.24
N GLY A 578 -9.44 49.18 22.43
CA GLY A 578 -10.23 47.99 22.76
C GLY A 578 -9.41 46.71 22.76
N ASN A 579 -10.08 45.60 23.05
CA ASN A 579 -9.49 44.27 23.01
C ASN A 579 -9.25 43.87 21.56
N ILE A 580 -8.02 43.42 21.27
CA ILE A 580 -7.67 42.85 19.97
C ILE A 580 -7.84 41.34 20.03
N LEU A 581 -7.09 40.67 20.91
CA LEU A 581 -7.02 39.21 20.99
C LEU A 581 -7.01 38.76 22.44
N THR A 582 -7.81 37.75 22.78
CA THR A 582 -7.96 37.25 24.15
C THR A 582 -8.08 35.74 24.18
N LYS A 583 -7.32 35.10 25.07
CA LYS A 583 -7.58 33.75 25.59
C LYS A 583 -7.80 33.83 27.09
N ARG A 584 -9.03 33.62 27.55
CA ARG A 584 -9.37 33.74 28.99
C ARG A 584 -8.54 32.78 29.84
N GLY A 585 -7.81 33.34 30.80
CA GLY A 585 -6.95 32.57 31.70
C GLY A 585 -5.56 32.27 31.12
N GLY A 586 -5.27 32.68 29.89
CA GLY A 586 -3.96 32.57 29.26
C GLY A 586 -3.33 33.93 28.95
N PHE A 587 -3.94 34.73 28.06
CA PHE A 587 -3.46 36.06 27.72
C PHE A 587 -4.57 37.02 27.23
N VAL A 588 -4.29 38.32 27.29
CA VAL A 588 -5.12 39.43 26.78
C VAL A 588 -4.20 40.44 26.11
N LEU A 589 -4.58 40.88 24.91
CA LEU A 589 -3.91 41.93 24.15
C LEU A 589 -4.88 43.06 23.83
N ASP A 590 -4.56 44.25 24.31
CA ASP A 590 -5.35 45.48 24.17
C ASP A 590 -4.55 46.58 23.47
N VAL A 591 -5.25 47.49 22.79
CA VAL A 591 -4.70 48.76 22.31
C VAL A 591 -5.42 49.95 22.98
N ASP A 592 -4.66 50.98 23.36
CA ASP A 592 -5.22 52.22 23.89
C ASP A 592 -5.35 53.34 22.84
N ALA A 593 -6.00 54.45 23.22
CA ALA A 593 -6.23 55.58 22.32
C ALA A 593 -4.95 56.35 21.93
N GLU A 594 -3.79 56.00 22.49
CA GLU A 594 -2.48 56.54 22.13
C GLU A 594 -1.72 55.56 21.21
N GLY A 595 -2.35 54.44 20.81
CA GLY A 595 -1.76 53.39 19.98
C GLY A 595 -0.74 52.53 20.74
N THR A 596 -0.86 52.45 22.07
CA THR A 596 -0.01 51.60 22.91
C THR A 596 -0.61 50.20 22.96
N LEU A 597 0.17 49.18 22.59
CA LEU A 597 -0.22 47.79 22.76
C LEU A 597 0.14 47.32 24.17
N THR A 598 -0.76 46.62 24.85
CA THR A 598 -0.54 46.03 26.17
C THR A 598 -0.87 44.54 26.17
N LEU A 599 0.14 43.71 26.41
CA LEU A 599 0.03 42.27 26.55
C LEU A 599 0.04 41.89 28.03
N VAL A 600 -0.99 41.16 28.46
CA VAL A 600 -1.11 40.56 29.79
C VAL A 600 -1.18 39.06 29.64
N ALA A 601 -0.36 38.30 30.37
CA ALA A 601 -0.36 36.84 30.32
C ALA A 601 -0.28 36.21 31.72
N TRP A 602 -0.75 34.98 31.87
CA TRP A 602 -0.73 34.21 33.11
C TRP A 602 0.05 32.90 32.92
N ASP A 603 0.94 32.57 33.85
CA ASP A 603 1.65 31.27 33.85
C ASP A 603 0.81 30.14 34.47
N SER A 604 1.34 28.91 34.47
CA SER A 604 0.68 27.72 35.03
C SER A 604 0.40 27.82 36.55
N ASP A 605 1.14 28.67 37.26
CA ASP A 605 0.93 28.97 38.68
C ASP A 605 -0.10 30.11 38.92
N GLY A 606 -0.60 30.72 37.83
CA GLY A 606 -1.54 31.83 37.84
C GLY A 606 -0.91 33.20 38.12
N VAL A 607 0.41 33.33 38.01
CA VAL A 607 1.13 34.60 38.15
C VAL A 607 0.84 35.47 36.93
N ARG A 608 0.52 36.75 37.16
CA ARG A 608 0.22 37.72 36.11
C ARG A 608 1.47 38.47 35.68
N HIS A 609 1.72 38.46 34.37
CA HIS A 609 2.76 39.22 33.69
C HIS A 609 2.12 40.28 32.79
N GLU A 610 2.77 41.43 32.62
CA GLU A 610 2.26 42.55 31.82
C GLU A 610 3.41 43.34 31.19
N VAL A 611 3.27 43.66 29.91
CA VAL A 611 4.20 44.49 29.14
C VAL A 611 3.42 45.41 28.21
N SER A 612 3.91 46.64 28.01
CA SER A 612 3.32 47.61 27.09
C SER A 612 4.40 48.22 26.20
N THR A 613 4.02 48.56 24.97
CA THR A 613 4.90 49.23 24.00
C THR A 613 5.06 50.72 24.32
N ASP A 614 5.87 51.44 23.52
CA ASP A 614 5.81 52.91 23.52
C ASP A 614 4.49 53.38 22.87
N PRO A 615 3.98 54.58 23.21
CA PRO A 615 2.82 55.15 22.54
C PRO A 615 3.09 55.39 21.05
N GLY A 616 2.07 55.18 20.22
CA GLY A 616 2.10 55.45 18.79
C GLY A 616 2.50 54.27 17.91
N VAL A 617 2.54 53.07 18.47
CA VAL A 617 2.92 51.84 17.75
C VAL A 617 1.83 51.40 16.77
N LEU A 618 0.56 51.57 17.12
CA LEU A 618 -0.59 51.25 16.26
C LEU A 618 -1.57 52.43 16.22
N LEU A 619 -1.36 53.39 15.30
CA LEU A 619 -2.12 54.66 15.22
C LEU A 619 -2.71 54.98 13.85
N ASP A 620 -2.36 54.21 12.83
CA ASP A 620 -2.85 54.41 11.47
C ASP A 620 -3.94 53.38 11.12
N THR A 621 -4.35 53.39 9.86
CA THR A 621 -5.42 52.54 9.30
C THR A 621 -4.87 51.66 8.18
N ASP A 622 -3.54 51.52 8.12
CA ASP A 622 -2.91 50.61 7.18
C ASP A 622 -3.12 49.16 7.66
N TRP A 623 -2.89 48.21 6.76
CA TRP A 623 -2.94 46.79 7.10
C TRP A 623 -1.74 46.42 7.96
N HIS A 624 -2.00 45.70 9.04
CA HIS A 624 -0.99 45.21 9.96
C HIS A 624 -1.09 43.70 10.17
N CYS A 625 0.06 43.10 10.44
CA CYS A 625 0.15 41.73 10.94
C CYS A 625 0.58 41.75 12.40
N LEU A 626 -0.19 41.07 13.24
CA LEU A 626 0.10 40.95 14.67
C LEU A 626 0.28 39.49 15.03
N THR A 627 1.46 39.18 15.58
CA THR A 627 1.83 37.80 15.91
C THR A 627 2.20 37.67 17.38
N LEU A 628 1.56 36.71 18.07
CA LEU A 628 1.96 36.22 19.38
C LEU A 628 2.66 34.88 19.23
N SER A 629 3.92 34.76 19.67
CA SER A 629 4.65 33.48 19.65
C SER A 629 5.07 33.09 21.06
N TYR A 630 4.76 31.86 21.48
CA TYR A 630 5.08 31.31 22.80
C TYR A 630 6.10 30.19 22.70
N ASP A 631 7.18 30.29 23.48
CA ASP A 631 8.12 29.20 23.73
C ASP A 631 8.13 28.88 25.24
N GLY A 632 7.66 27.69 25.60
CA GLY A 632 7.57 27.21 26.98
C GLY A 632 8.88 26.68 27.57
N ALA A 633 9.97 26.61 26.80
CA ALA A 633 11.26 26.13 27.26
C ALA A 633 11.85 27.02 28.38
N ALA A 634 12.88 26.53 29.07
CA ALA A 634 13.61 27.34 30.05
C ALA A 634 14.79 28.07 29.38
N GLY A 635 14.81 29.40 29.37
CA GLY A 635 15.94 30.17 28.81
C GLY A 635 15.73 31.69 28.79
N ASP A 636 16.74 32.42 28.29
CA ASP A 636 16.69 33.89 28.14
C ASP A 636 15.85 34.32 26.91
N GLU A 637 15.53 33.39 26.01
CA GLU A 637 14.74 33.62 24.79
C GLU A 637 13.32 33.01 24.87
N SER A 638 12.96 32.40 26.01
CA SER A 638 11.65 31.78 26.20
C SER A 638 10.58 32.75 26.68
N GLY A 639 9.32 32.37 26.51
CA GLY A 639 8.13 33.13 26.89
C GLY A 639 7.29 33.60 25.71
N LEU A 640 6.36 34.52 25.98
CA LEU A 640 5.38 35.02 25.02
C LEU A 640 5.86 36.34 24.40
N SER A 641 6.21 36.33 23.11
CA SER A 641 6.59 37.51 22.34
C SER A 641 5.39 38.10 21.58
N LEU A 642 5.42 39.41 21.35
CA LEU A 642 4.46 40.15 20.54
C LEU A 642 5.21 40.87 19.41
N ARG A 643 4.85 40.56 18.17
CA ARG A 643 5.31 41.25 16.97
C ARG A 643 4.20 42.05 16.33
N LEU A 644 4.57 43.18 15.74
CA LEU A 644 3.75 43.98 14.84
C LEU A 644 4.55 44.23 13.56
N ASP A 645 4.03 43.80 12.41
CA ASP A 645 4.67 43.89 11.10
C ASP A 645 6.13 43.38 11.14
N ASP A 646 6.31 42.11 11.54
CA ASP A 646 7.61 41.44 11.79
C ASP A 646 8.51 42.05 12.89
N ALA A 647 8.17 43.19 13.48
CA ALA A 647 8.98 43.80 14.53
C ALA A 647 8.53 43.33 15.92
N GLU A 648 9.42 42.68 16.69
CA GLU A 648 9.15 42.41 18.11
C GLU A 648 9.04 43.72 18.89
N VAL A 649 7.82 44.01 19.39
CA VAL A 649 7.49 45.23 20.12
C VAL A 649 7.36 45.00 21.62
N ALA A 650 7.12 43.76 22.05
CA ALA A 650 7.06 43.38 23.46
C ALA A 650 7.35 41.88 23.69
N ARG A 651 7.74 41.52 24.92
CA ARG A 651 7.95 40.13 25.35
C ARG A 651 7.68 39.96 26.83
N VAL A 652 7.17 38.79 27.19
CA VAL A 652 6.97 38.32 28.56
C VAL A 652 7.73 37.02 28.79
N GLU A 653 8.70 37.02 29.71
CA GLU A 653 9.38 35.79 30.13
C GLU A 653 8.44 34.88 30.94
N MET A 654 8.28 33.64 30.48
CA MET A 654 7.51 32.57 31.14
C MET A 654 7.87 31.20 30.53
N SER A 655 7.53 30.11 31.21
CA SER A 655 7.83 28.72 30.80
C SER A 655 6.69 27.78 31.20
N GLY A 656 6.59 26.60 30.59
CA GLY A 656 5.53 25.61 30.84
C GLY A 656 4.69 25.32 29.59
N SER A 657 3.48 24.78 29.80
CA SER A 657 2.51 24.53 28.73
C SER A 657 1.26 25.42 28.89
N PHE A 658 0.58 25.67 27.77
CA PHE A 658 -0.72 26.33 27.69
C PHE A 658 -1.79 25.36 27.17
N ASP A 659 -2.86 25.22 27.93
CA ASP A 659 -4.11 24.66 27.40
C ASP A 659 -4.91 25.80 26.75
N LEU A 660 -5.00 25.82 25.43
CA LEU A 660 -5.84 26.74 24.65
C LEU A 660 -7.27 26.21 24.45
N SER A 661 -7.54 24.94 24.79
CA SER A 661 -8.82 24.27 24.53
C SER A 661 -9.90 24.62 25.57
N ASP A 662 -9.52 25.02 26.79
CA ASP A 662 -10.44 25.18 27.93
C ASP A 662 -11.44 26.34 27.76
N ARG A 663 -11.04 27.36 26.99
CA ARG A 663 -11.78 28.58 26.71
C ARG A 663 -11.51 29.06 25.28
N PRO A 664 -12.51 29.69 24.63
CA PRO A 664 -12.34 30.28 23.30
C PRO A 664 -11.17 31.25 23.21
N ILE A 665 -10.44 31.18 22.09
CA ILE A 665 -9.61 32.29 21.59
C ILE A 665 -10.57 33.27 20.92
N GLN A 666 -10.49 34.55 21.29
CA GLN A 666 -11.46 35.56 20.91
C GLN A 666 -10.77 36.81 20.34
N VAL A 667 -11.22 37.26 19.18
CA VAL A 667 -10.86 38.54 18.55
C VAL A 667 -12.00 39.54 18.77
N GLY A 668 -11.69 40.76 19.19
CA GLY A 668 -12.69 41.80 19.49
C GLY A 668 -13.25 41.77 20.92
N ALA A 669 -14.53 42.13 21.09
CA ALA A 669 -15.13 42.49 22.39
C ALA A 669 -15.15 41.35 23.43
N LEU A 670 -14.66 41.63 24.65
CA LEU A 670 -14.65 40.68 25.77
C LEU A 670 -15.75 40.99 26.79
N GLY A 671 -16.93 40.40 26.60
CA GLY A 671 -18.05 40.55 27.53
C GLY A 671 -18.67 41.96 27.52
N ASN A 672 -18.31 42.82 28.47
CA ASN A 672 -18.73 44.24 28.49
C ASN A 672 -17.58 45.19 28.17
N ASN A 673 -16.39 44.67 27.86
CA ASN A 673 -15.26 45.47 27.44
C ASN A 673 -15.32 45.57 25.91
N PRO A 674 -15.31 46.79 25.34
CA PRO A 674 -15.35 46.96 23.90
C PRO A 674 -14.12 46.34 23.24
N GLY A 675 -14.34 45.79 22.05
CA GLY A 675 -13.31 45.35 21.11
C GLY A 675 -12.72 46.52 20.35
N ILE A 676 -11.71 46.22 19.54
CA ILE A 676 -11.22 47.12 18.51
C ILE A 676 -12.26 47.25 17.39
N ASP A 677 -12.34 48.45 16.81
CA ASP A 677 -13.06 48.73 15.57
C ASP A 677 -12.12 48.41 14.39
N ALA A 678 -12.33 47.27 13.73
CA ALA A 678 -11.34 46.71 12.81
C ALA A 678 -11.95 45.85 11.70
N GLU A 679 -11.25 45.83 10.57
CA GLU A 679 -11.45 44.83 9.52
C GLU A 679 -10.39 43.74 9.70
N VAL A 680 -10.81 42.48 9.76
CA VAL A 680 -9.93 41.31 9.90
C VAL A 680 -9.92 40.52 8.59
N ALA A 681 -8.74 40.36 8.00
CA ALA A 681 -8.57 39.55 6.79
C ALA A 681 -8.38 38.06 7.12
N GLY A 682 -7.66 37.76 8.19
CA GLY A 682 -7.40 36.38 8.57
C GLY A 682 -6.85 36.19 9.98
N LEU A 683 -6.95 34.97 10.48
CA LEU A 683 -6.41 34.52 11.76
C LEU A 683 -5.83 33.11 11.60
N ARG A 684 -4.58 32.91 12.01
CA ARG A 684 -3.91 31.60 11.97
C ARG A 684 -3.34 31.22 13.33
N VAL A 685 -3.43 29.94 13.69
CA VAL A 685 -2.79 29.36 14.87
C VAL A 685 -1.93 28.19 14.43
N VAL A 686 -0.64 28.19 14.78
CA VAL A 686 0.32 27.13 14.45
C VAL A 686 1.01 26.59 15.70
N ASP A 687 1.37 25.30 15.72
CA ASP A 687 2.06 24.61 16.84
C ASP A 687 3.60 24.76 16.79
N ILE A 688 4.06 25.93 16.34
CA ILE A 688 5.48 26.22 16.23
C ILE A 688 5.78 27.63 16.72
N VAL A 689 7.00 27.83 17.22
CA VAL A 689 7.52 29.15 17.53
C VAL A 689 8.04 29.76 16.24
N THR A 690 7.47 30.89 15.83
CA THR A 690 7.95 31.63 14.66
C THR A 690 8.72 32.86 15.08
N SER A 691 9.63 33.32 14.23
CA SER A 691 10.47 34.49 14.37
C SER A 691 10.00 35.66 13.50
N CYS A 692 9.23 35.38 12.44
CA CYS A 692 8.57 36.34 11.58
C CYS A 692 7.17 35.86 11.15
N ASP A 693 6.40 36.75 10.55
CA ASP A 693 5.01 36.53 10.12
C ASP A 693 4.98 35.61 8.88
N ALA A 694 6.01 35.68 8.02
CA ALA A 694 6.17 34.78 6.89
C ALA A 694 6.27 33.30 7.30
N GLU A 695 6.91 33.00 8.44
CA GLU A 695 6.99 31.64 9.00
C GLU A 695 5.66 31.15 9.58
N VAL A 696 4.74 32.06 9.97
CA VAL A 696 3.39 31.63 10.35
C VAL A 696 2.58 31.28 9.12
N MET A 697 2.76 32.02 8.01
CA MET A 697 2.08 31.77 6.74
C MET A 697 2.64 30.55 5.99
N ASP A 698 3.92 30.29 6.13
CA ASP A 698 4.58 29.13 5.58
C ASP A 698 5.52 28.53 6.64
N PRO A 699 4.99 27.68 7.55
CA PRO A 699 5.78 26.97 8.54
C PRO A 699 6.98 26.25 7.91
N LEU A 700 6.78 25.61 6.75
CA LEU A 700 7.80 24.83 6.05
C LEU A 700 9.01 25.67 5.63
N SER A 701 8.88 26.99 5.51
CA SER A 701 10.00 27.91 5.24
C SER A 701 11.11 27.89 6.31
N LEU A 702 10.85 27.36 7.51
CA LEU A 702 11.84 27.15 8.57
C LEU A 702 12.80 25.99 8.29
N LEU A 703 12.45 25.12 7.34
CA LEU A 703 13.18 23.88 7.10
C LEU A 703 14.30 24.08 6.07
N SER A 704 15.32 23.23 6.15
CA SER A 704 16.37 23.21 5.14
C SER A 704 15.84 22.67 3.82
N GLU A 705 16.32 23.20 2.71
CA GLU A 705 16.02 22.73 1.35
C GLU A 705 16.13 21.20 1.23
N ALA A 706 17.18 20.58 1.80
CA ALA A 706 17.39 19.13 1.77
C ALA A 706 16.29 18.30 2.46
N ALA A 707 15.61 18.84 3.48
CA ALA A 707 14.50 18.16 4.16
C ALA A 707 13.20 18.25 3.35
N LEU A 708 13.05 19.32 2.55
CA LEU A 708 11.89 19.60 1.70
C LEU A 708 11.98 18.87 0.36
N THR A 709 13.15 18.91 -0.28
CA THR A 709 13.33 18.41 -1.65
C THR A 709 13.85 16.98 -1.70
N GLY A 710 14.25 16.41 -0.56
CA GLY A 710 15.10 15.24 -0.56
C GLY A 710 16.53 15.56 -0.97
N ILE A 711 17.35 14.52 -1.02
CA ILE A 711 18.63 14.62 -1.69
C ILE A 711 18.30 14.52 -3.19
N VAL A 712 18.62 15.56 -3.96
CA VAL A 712 18.92 15.34 -5.38
C VAL A 712 20.17 14.49 -5.35
N ILE A 713 20.00 13.18 -5.48
CA ILE A 713 21.13 12.31 -5.69
C ILE A 713 21.64 12.74 -7.06
N GLU A 714 22.67 13.61 -7.08
CA GLU A 714 23.61 13.59 -8.20
C GLU A 714 24.04 12.14 -8.25
N GLU A 715 23.50 11.39 -9.20
CA GLU A 715 23.73 9.97 -9.26
C GLU A 715 25.22 9.72 -9.15
N VAL A 716 25.60 9.02 -8.10
CA VAL A 716 26.84 8.26 -8.11
C VAL A 716 26.60 7.15 -9.13
N SER A 717 26.80 7.46 -10.41
CA SER A 717 26.84 6.54 -11.55
C SER A 717 25.69 5.51 -11.61
N ALA A 718 24.57 5.90 -12.20
CA ALA A 718 23.76 5.06 -13.08
C ALA A 718 22.81 5.95 -13.94
N PRO A 719 23.31 6.58 -15.03
CA PRO A 719 22.77 7.83 -15.58
C PRO A 719 21.27 7.76 -15.94
N ALA A 720 20.48 8.63 -15.31
CA ALA A 720 19.13 9.00 -15.73
C ALA A 720 19.11 9.83 -17.03
N SER A 721 17.98 9.65 -17.72
CA SER A 721 17.56 10.09 -19.05
C SER A 721 17.36 11.61 -19.18
N GLU A 722 18.30 12.28 -19.83
CA GLU A 722 17.96 13.27 -20.86
C GLU A 722 18.42 12.66 -22.18
N ILE A 723 17.49 12.30 -23.08
CA ILE A 723 17.60 12.34 -24.55
C ILE A 723 16.49 11.45 -25.14
N ALA A 724 15.56 12.08 -25.85
CA ALA A 724 14.75 11.44 -26.87
C ALA A 724 15.70 10.81 -27.92
N GLY A 725 15.57 9.51 -28.14
CA GLY A 725 16.11 8.77 -29.28
C GLY A 725 17.62 8.94 -29.53
N ILE A 726 18.45 8.04 -28.99
CA ILE A 726 19.74 7.77 -29.61
C ILE A 726 19.92 6.25 -29.83
N PRO A 727 20.10 5.81 -31.09
CA PRO A 727 20.34 4.43 -31.48
C PRO A 727 21.74 3.97 -31.07
N LEU A 728 22.31 3.00 -31.80
CA LEU A 728 23.56 2.29 -31.52
C LEU A 728 24.80 3.20 -31.25
N ASP A 729 24.70 4.53 -31.38
CA ASP A 729 25.76 5.52 -31.19
C ASP A 729 26.16 5.78 -29.73
N ASP A 730 25.25 5.72 -28.75
CA ASP A 730 25.58 5.98 -27.34
C ASP A 730 26.28 4.80 -26.65
N ALA A 731 25.95 3.57 -27.05
CA ALA A 731 26.53 2.34 -26.46
C ALA A 731 27.95 2.01 -26.99
N SER A 732 28.39 2.64 -28.08
CA SER A 732 29.49 2.14 -28.93
C SER A 732 30.66 3.12 -29.13
N GLY A 733 30.48 4.40 -28.80
CA GLY A 733 31.44 5.45 -29.17
C GLY A 733 31.49 5.73 -30.68
N LEU A 734 30.47 5.33 -31.44
CA LEU A 734 30.39 5.45 -32.89
C LEU A 734 29.75 6.76 -33.39
N GLU A 735 29.32 7.67 -32.52
CA GLU A 735 28.73 8.98 -32.86
C GLU A 735 29.51 9.72 -33.96
N GLY A 736 30.85 9.67 -33.92
CA GLY A 736 31.73 10.34 -34.89
C GLY A 736 31.75 9.69 -36.28
N THR A 737 31.04 8.57 -36.47
CA THR A 737 31.05 7.71 -37.66
C THR A 737 29.65 7.47 -38.23
N LEU A 738 28.62 8.04 -37.61
CA LEU A 738 27.25 8.02 -38.10
C LEU A 738 27.20 8.69 -39.49
N VAL A 739 26.69 7.93 -40.46
CA VAL A 739 26.54 8.38 -41.85
C VAL A 739 25.11 8.81 -42.11
N ASP A 740 24.13 8.07 -41.60
CA ASP A 740 22.72 8.39 -41.73
C ASP A 740 21.93 7.77 -40.58
N GLN A 741 20.91 8.48 -40.13
CA GLN A 741 19.94 8.02 -39.15
C GLN A 741 18.57 8.51 -39.58
N VAL A 742 17.62 7.59 -39.63
CA VAL A 742 16.23 7.93 -39.91
C VAL A 742 15.46 7.91 -38.61
N ASP A 743 15.08 9.11 -38.19
CA ASP A 743 14.09 9.33 -37.14
C ASP A 743 12.74 9.50 -37.82
N PHE A 744 11.86 8.52 -37.64
CA PHE A 744 10.53 8.52 -38.26
C PHE A 744 9.55 9.45 -37.52
N ASP A 745 9.81 9.77 -36.25
CA ASP A 745 9.02 10.73 -35.46
C ASP A 745 9.20 12.17 -35.94
N ALA A 746 10.36 12.45 -36.52
CA ALA A 746 10.67 13.75 -37.10
C ALA A 746 10.09 13.95 -38.52
N LEU A 747 9.40 12.96 -39.09
CA LEU A 747 8.82 13.06 -40.43
C LEU A 747 7.48 13.80 -40.41
N ASP A 748 7.41 14.94 -41.09
CA ASP A 748 6.14 15.65 -41.33
C ASP A 748 5.39 14.96 -42.49
N SER A 749 4.06 14.86 -42.37
CA SER A 749 3.15 14.20 -43.31
C SER A 749 3.19 14.71 -44.77
N GLU A 750 3.93 15.81 -45.05
CA GLU A 750 4.15 16.37 -46.38
C GLU A 750 5.49 15.97 -47.06
N ASP A 751 6.40 15.27 -46.37
CA ASP A 751 7.67 14.83 -46.94
C ASP A 751 7.46 13.66 -47.92
N GLY A 752 7.42 13.97 -49.22
CA GLY A 752 7.15 13.03 -50.33
C GLY A 752 8.22 11.94 -50.57
N ALA A 753 8.87 11.42 -49.53
CA ALA A 753 9.83 10.33 -49.53
C ALA A 753 9.20 8.94 -49.29
N ALA A 754 7.95 8.90 -48.79
CA ALA A 754 7.15 7.70 -48.61
C ALA A 754 6.25 7.46 -49.84
N GLU A 755 6.57 6.45 -50.67
CA GLU A 755 5.66 6.00 -51.74
C GLU A 755 4.93 4.73 -51.29
N GLY A 756 3.65 4.87 -50.98
CA GLY A 756 2.75 3.75 -50.72
C GLY A 756 2.91 3.08 -49.35
N VAL A 757 3.78 3.59 -48.49
CA VAL A 757 3.98 3.11 -47.12
C VAL A 757 3.20 3.96 -46.12
N THR A 758 2.90 3.40 -44.97
CA THR A 758 2.21 4.06 -43.85
C THR A 758 3.17 4.24 -42.68
N LEU A 759 2.99 5.31 -41.91
CA LEU A 759 3.60 5.41 -40.60
C LEU A 759 2.64 4.75 -39.62
N VAL A 760 3.17 3.83 -38.81
CA VAL A 760 2.45 3.15 -37.74
C VAL A 760 3.22 3.36 -36.45
N GLN A 761 2.58 3.14 -35.31
CA GLN A 761 3.29 3.11 -34.06
C GLN A 761 4.24 1.89 -34.04
N GLY A 762 5.51 2.16 -33.80
CA GLY A 762 6.55 1.20 -33.52
C GLY A 762 6.79 1.05 -32.02
N ARG A 763 7.81 0.28 -31.64
CA ARG A 763 8.16 0.00 -30.25
C ARG A 763 8.65 1.25 -29.52
N ASN A 764 9.46 2.09 -30.16
CA ASN A 764 10.15 3.24 -29.54
C ASN A 764 9.80 4.59 -30.22
N GLY A 765 8.67 4.68 -30.89
CA GLY A 765 8.28 5.82 -31.74
C GLY A 765 7.61 5.34 -33.03
N LEU A 766 7.56 6.16 -34.06
CA LEU A 766 6.98 5.79 -35.35
C LEU A 766 7.85 4.75 -36.10
N ALA A 767 7.16 3.82 -36.77
CA ALA A 767 7.72 2.85 -37.70
C ALA A 767 7.13 3.06 -39.10
N ILE A 768 7.86 2.66 -40.13
CA ILE A 768 7.32 2.56 -41.49
C ILE A 768 6.80 1.15 -41.72
N ASP A 769 5.52 1.08 -42.05
CA ASP A 769 4.78 -0.13 -42.33
C ASP A 769 4.68 -0.41 -43.84
N PHE A 770 4.80 -1.69 -44.17
CA PHE A 770 4.72 -2.23 -45.51
C PHE A 770 3.68 -3.35 -45.51
N ASP A 771 2.70 -3.28 -46.41
CA ASP A 771 1.57 -4.22 -46.47
C ASP A 771 1.84 -5.41 -47.43
N GLY A 772 3.11 -5.65 -47.74
CA GLY A 772 3.55 -6.64 -48.72
C GLY A 772 3.29 -6.27 -50.18
N SER A 773 2.65 -5.13 -50.47
CA SER A 773 2.28 -4.77 -51.85
C SER A 773 3.48 -4.36 -52.71
N GLU A 774 3.39 -4.66 -54.02
CA GLU A 774 4.45 -4.31 -54.97
C GLU A 774 4.64 -2.78 -55.04
N GLY A 775 5.88 -2.33 -54.86
CA GLY A 775 6.26 -0.94 -55.13
C GLY A 775 6.29 -0.02 -53.92
N GLN A 776 6.04 -0.52 -52.70
CA GLN A 776 6.17 0.27 -51.48
C GLN A 776 7.63 0.51 -51.13
N SER A 777 8.01 1.77 -50.88
CA SER A 777 9.38 2.09 -50.47
C SER A 777 9.48 3.44 -49.75
N PHE A 778 10.49 3.54 -48.91
CA PHE A 778 10.95 4.78 -48.29
C PHE A 778 12.41 5.05 -48.70
N ALA A 779 12.70 6.25 -49.21
CA ALA A 779 14.05 6.60 -49.65
C ALA A 779 14.92 7.03 -48.45
N LEU A 780 16.11 6.43 -48.32
CA LEU A 780 17.11 6.86 -47.33
C LEU A 780 17.91 8.06 -47.85
N GLY A 781 18.67 8.71 -46.95
CA GLY A 781 19.53 9.82 -47.26
C GLY A 781 20.67 9.49 -48.24
N ASP A 782 21.49 10.50 -48.54
CA ASP A 782 22.68 10.35 -49.39
C ASP A 782 23.80 9.65 -48.61
N LEU A 783 24.00 8.35 -48.88
CA LEU A 783 25.04 7.53 -48.24
C LEU A 783 26.41 7.62 -48.94
N SER A 784 26.68 8.68 -49.71
CA SER A 784 27.96 8.83 -50.41
C SER A 784 29.18 8.92 -49.49
N ASP A 785 28.99 9.31 -48.22
CA ASP A 785 30.04 9.32 -47.21
C ASP A 785 30.51 7.92 -46.80
N LEU A 786 29.75 6.87 -47.15
CA LEU A 786 30.15 5.48 -46.96
C LEU A 786 31.03 4.95 -48.12
N GLU A 787 31.09 5.63 -49.27
CA GLU A 787 31.89 5.18 -50.42
C GLU A 787 33.39 5.16 -50.10
N GLY A 788 34.01 3.98 -50.23
CA GLY A 788 35.42 3.77 -49.88
C GLY A 788 35.67 3.44 -48.41
N ALA A 789 34.64 3.37 -47.56
CA ALA A 789 34.79 2.90 -46.19
C ALA A 789 35.33 1.47 -46.14
N GLU A 790 36.26 1.21 -45.24
CA GLU A 790 36.84 -0.13 -45.01
C GLU A 790 35.94 -0.98 -44.11
N SER A 791 34.99 -0.38 -43.39
CA SER A 791 34.03 -1.03 -42.50
C SER A 791 32.66 -0.33 -42.59
N PHE A 792 31.58 -0.99 -42.18
CA PHE A 792 30.27 -0.36 -42.00
C PHE A 792 29.39 -1.14 -41.03
N THR A 793 28.41 -0.47 -40.43
CA THR A 793 27.34 -1.10 -39.64
C THR A 793 25.99 -0.56 -40.07
N VAL A 794 24.97 -1.42 -40.14
CA VAL A 794 23.56 -1.06 -40.31
C VAL A 794 22.78 -1.68 -39.15
N ALA A 795 22.02 -0.88 -38.41
CA ALA A 795 21.15 -1.31 -37.34
C ALA A 795 19.71 -0.85 -37.59
N THR A 796 18.75 -1.72 -37.31
CA THR A 796 17.32 -1.45 -37.49
C THR A 796 16.51 -2.39 -36.59
N SER A 797 15.31 -1.98 -36.19
CA SER A 797 14.33 -2.92 -35.64
C SER A 797 13.32 -3.32 -36.72
N LEU A 798 12.89 -4.58 -36.70
CA LEU A 798 12.08 -5.21 -37.75
C LEU A 798 10.98 -6.05 -37.13
N ARG A 799 9.74 -5.87 -37.60
CA ARG A 799 8.60 -6.77 -37.36
C ARG A 799 8.16 -7.40 -38.68
N ILE A 800 7.86 -8.70 -38.69
CA ILE A 800 7.34 -9.41 -39.87
C ILE A 800 5.90 -9.83 -39.58
N ASP A 801 4.96 -9.34 -40.38
CA ASP A 801 3.53 -9.47 -40.11
C ASP A 801 2.93 -10.70 -40.83
N ASP A 802 3.38 -10.99 -42.06
CA ASP A 802 3.10 -12.27 -42.74
C ASP A 802 4.37 -12.99 -43.19
N MET A 803 4.69 -14.06 -42.47
CA MET A 803 5.78 -14.99 -42.74
C MET A 803 5.71 -15.73 -44.09
N ASN A 804 4.57 -15.67 -44.77
CA ASN A 804 4.36 -16.22 -46.11
C ASN A 804 4.67 -15.22 -47.22
N ASP A 805 4.66 -13.93 -46.91
CA ASP A 805 5.00 -12.88 -47.84
C ASP A 805 6.52 -12.71 -47.90
N THR A 806 6.99 -12.51 -49.12
CA THR A 806 8.42 -12.45 -49.42
C THR A 806 8.69 -11.14 -50.11
N GLY A 807 9.64 -10.39 -49.58
CA GLY A 807 9.97 -9.11 -50.16
C GLY A 807 11.17 -8.49 -49.50
N ARG A 808 11.59 -7.34 -50.05
CA ARG A 808 12.82 -6.69 -49.61
C ARG A 808 12.55 -5.77 -48.42
N ILE A 809 13.41 -5.84 -47.41
CA ILE A 809 13.42 -4.93 -46.26
C ILE A 809 14.31 -3.72 -46.54
N LEU A 810 15.56 -3.95 -46.93
CA LEU A 810 16.54 -2.87 -47.14
C LEU A 810 17.30 -3.05 -48.45
N PHE A 811 17.41 -1.98 -49.23
CA PHE A 811 18.15 -1.92 -50.48
C PHE A 811 19.14 -0.76 -50.52
N LEU A 812 20.43 -1.07 -50.36
CA LEU A 812 21.55 -0.17 -50.61
C LEU A 812 22.26 -0.65 -51.88
N ARG A 813 21.87 -0.13 -53.06
CA ARG A 813 22.33 -0.71 -54.33
C ARG A 813 23.84 -0.58 -54.47
N GLY A 814 24.49 -1.74 -54.51
CA GLY A 814 25.95 -1.84 -54.64
C GLY A 814 26.64 -2.26 -53.35
N LEU A 815 25.92 -2.23 -52.22
CA LEU A 815 26.41 -2.58 -50.89
C LEU A 815 25.62 -3.69 -50.22
N LEU A 816 24.35 -3.46 -49.84
CA LEU A 816 23.57 -4.37 -49.00
C LEU A 816 22.16 -4.56 -49.60
N ASP A 817 21.69 -5.80 -49.66
CA ASP A 817 20.34 -6.17 -50.07
C ASP A 817 19.83 -7.21 -49.06
N MET A 818 18.84 -6.84 -48.26
CA MET A 818 18.25 -7.67 -47.19
C MET A 818 16.77 -7.92 -47.51
N SER A 819 16.35 -9.19 -47.52
CA SER A 819 14.98 -9.58 -47.88
C SER A 819 14.45 -10.72 -47.01
N VAL A 820 13.14 -10.71 -46.74
CA VAL A 820 12.43 -11.85 -46.12
C VAL A 820 12.06 -12.87 -47.19
N GLY A 821 12.41 -14.12 -46.93
CA GLY A 821 12.02 -15.30 -47.70
C GLY A 821 10.95 -16.11 -46.96
N LYS A 822 10.45 -17.15 -47.63
CA LYS A 822 9.35 -17.98 -47.08
C LYS A 822 9.72 -18.58 -45.72
N ASN A 823 8.76 -18.57 -44.80
CA ASN A 823 8.93 -19.01 -43.41
C ASN A 823 9.94 -18.13 -42.64
N GLY A 824 9.96 -16.81 -42.90
CA GLY A 824 10.76 -15.83 -42.15
C GLY A 824 12.27 -15.88 -42.35
N THR A 825 12.77 -16.61 -43.34
CA THR A 825 14.22 -16.68 -43.56
C THR A 825 14.76 -15.34 -44.06
N LEU A 826 15.81 -14.81 -43.43
CA LEU A 826 16.44 -13.57 -43.88
C LEU A 826 17.54 -13.87 -44.93
N ASP A 827 17.34 -13.41 -46.17
CA ASP A 827 18.34 -13.48 -47.24
C ASP A 827 19.12 -12.16 -47.27
N LEU A 828 20.43 -12.26 -47.04
CA LEU A 828 21.34 -11.12 -46.96
C LEU A 828 22.37 -11.20 -48.08
N ARG A 829 22.51 -10.13 -48.84
CA ARG A 829 23.51 -10.02 -49.89
C ARG A 829 24.35 -8.77 -49.73
N THR A 830 25.59 -8.96 -49.29
CA THR A 830 26.60 -7.90 -49.18
C THR A 830 27.51 -7.90 -50.41
N THR A 831 27.82 -6.73 -50.97
CA THR A 831 28.73 -6.55 -52.11
C THR A 831 29.77 -5.48 -51.80
N LEU A 832 31.05 -5.84 -51.93
CA LEU A 832 32.19 -4.94 -51.78
C LEU A 832 33.00 -4.85 -53.07
N THR A 833 33.89 -3.86 -53.15
CA THR A 833 34.87 -3.72 -54.23
C THR A 833 36.25 -4.11 -53.72
N ASN A 834 36.91 -5.05 -54.40
CA ASN A 834 38.28 -5.44 -54.05
C ASN A 834 39.31 -4.47 -54.67
N ASP A 835 40.59 -4.64 -54.29
CA ASP A 835 41.71 -3.82 -54.80
C ASP A 835 41.89 -3.84 -56.34
N ALA A 836 41.32 -4.83 -57.04
CA ALA A 836 41.35 -4.92 -58.49
C ALA A 836 40.19 -4.16 -59.17
N GLY A 837 39.30 -3.55 -58.38
CA GLY A 837 38.07 -2.89 -58.84
C GLY A 837 36.97 -3.88 -59.23
N GLU A 838 37.07 -5.15 -58.81
CA GLU A 838 36.06 -6.18 -59.06
C GLU A 838 35.06 -6.24 -57.90
N ARG A 839 33.78 -6.45 -58.20
CA ARG A 839 32.73 -6.64 -57.19
C ARG A 839 32.79 -8.04 -56.60
N VAL A 840 32.94 -8.13 -55.28
CA VAL A 840 32.89 -9.37 -54.49
C VAL A 840 31.57 -9.37 -53.74
N THR A 841 30.80 -10.46 -53.84
CA THR A 841 29.48 -10.56 -53.23
C THR A 841 29.43 -11.77 -52.31
N ASP A 842 28.99 -11.56 -51.08
CA ASP A 842 28.57 -12.61 -50.15
C ASP A 842 27.05 -12.79 -50.19
N ARG A 843 26.56 -14.00 -49.89
CA ARG A 843 25.14 -14.30 -49.78
C ARG A 843 24.90 -15.18 -48.56
N GLY A 844 24.32 -14.59 -47.53
CA GLY A 844 23.89 -15.26 -46.31
C GLY A 844 22.42 -15.62 -46.35
N LEU A 845 22.08 -16.77 -45.78
CA LEU A 845 20.70 -17.16 -45.51
C LEU A 845 20.62 -17.52 -44.03
N ILE A 846 19.87 -16.73 -43.26
CA ILE A 846 19.58 -16.98 -41.85
C ILE A 846 18.27 -17.78 -41.80
N SER A 847 18.30 -18.94 -41.14
CA SER A 847 17.20 -19.92 -41.12
C SER A 847 17.28 -20.78 -39.85
N GLY A 848 16.19 -21.46 -39.49
CA GLY A 848 16.13 -22.25 -38.26
C GLY A 848 15.53 -21.43 -37.13
N ASP A 849 16.03 -21.60 -35.91
CA ASP A 849 15.48 -21.00 -34.70
C ASP A 849 15.48 -19.45 -34.80
N ALA A 850 16.60 -18.84 -35.20
CA ALA A 850 16.69 -17.38 -35.42
C ALA A 850 15.76 -16.80 -36.50
N ALA A 851 15.20 -17.62 -37.40
CA ALA A 851 14.21 -17.18 -38.38
C ALA A 851 12.77 -17.48 -37.94
N ALA A 852 12.59 -18.36 -36.94
CA ALA A 852 11.33 -18.53 -36.25
C ALA A 852 11.10 -17.36 -35.29
N ASP A 853 12.17 -16.87 -34.66
CA ASP A 853 12.11 -15.72 -33.75
C ASP A 853 11.61 -14.47 -34.49
N LEU A 854 12.22 -14.10 -35.64
CA LEU A 854 11.77 -12.96 -36.47
C LEU A 854 10.31 -13.00 -36.97
N GLY A 855 9.63 -14.12 -36.78
CA GLY A 855 8.30 -14.40 -37.31
C GLY A 855 7.23 -14.61 -36.27
N ASP A 856 7.51 -14.25 -35.02
CA ASP A 856 6.56 -14.29 -33.92
C ASP A 856 5.61 -13.07 -33.89
N GLY A 857 5.86 -12.09 -34.78
CA GLY A 857 5.07 -10.86 -34.88
C GLY A 857 5.54 -9.75 -33.95
N ALA A 858 6.63 -9.93 -33.20
CA ALA A 858 7.26 -8.89 -32.40
C ALA A 858 8.30 -8.09 -33.21
N PHE A 859 8.66 -6.90 -32.71
CA PHE A 859 9.85 -6.20 -33.21
C PHE A 859 11.11 -6.89 -32.69
N HIS A 860 12.07 -7.11 -33.58
CA HIS A 860 13.39 -7.66 -33.28
C HIS A 860 14.50 -6.70 -33.69
N ARG A 861 15.61 -6.69 -32.94
CA ARG A 861 16.77 -5.85 -33.24
C ARG A 861 17.72 -6.57 -34.19
N VAL A 862 17.91 -6.01 -35.39
CA VAL A 862 18.80 -6.58 -36.41
C VAL A 862 20.00 -5.67 -36.64
N VAL A 863 21.20 -6.20 -36.43
CA VAL A 863 22.47 -5.47 -36.63
C VAL A 863 23.35 -6.21 -37.62
N ALA A 864 23.74 -5.56 -38.72
CA ALA A 864 24.61 -6.11 -39.76
C ALA A 864 25.91 -5.28 -39.87
N SER A 865 27.06 -5.88 -39.59
CA SER A 865 28.36 -5.20 -39.49
C SER A 865 29.43 -5.86 -40.35
N TYR A 866 30.21 -5.06 -41.08
CA TYR A 866 31.40 -5.51 -41.81
C TYR A 866 32.65 -4.87 -41.24
N SER A 867 33.61 -5.70 -40.81
CA SER A 867 34.96 -5.28 -40.41
C SER A 867 35.96 -5.54 -41.53
N GLY A 868 36.50 -4.50 -42.15
CA GLY A 868 37.59 -4.64 -43.13
C GLY A 868 38.93 -5.05 -42.52
N THR A 869 39.11 -4.82 -41.21
CA THR A 869 40.30 -5.26 -40.46
C THR A 869 40.32 -6.78 -40.35
N ASP A 870 39.17 -7.38 -40.07
CA ASP A 870 39.03 -8.82 -39.88
C ASP A 870 38.62 -9.54 -41.18
N GLY A 871 38.09 -8.79 -42.16
CA GLY A 871 37.56 -9.33 -43.40
C GLY A 871 36.30 -10.16 -43.16
N VAL A 872 35.43 -9.74 -42.23
CA VAL A 872 34.26 -10.49 -41.77
C VAL A 872 33.00 -9.64 -41.83
N MET A 873 31.95 -10.23 -42.39
CA MET A 873 30.56 -9.76 -42.29
C MET A 873 29.85 -10.55 -41.20
N SER A 874 29.29 -9.86 -40.22
CA SER A 874 28.56 -10.42 -39.09
C SER A 874 27.13 -9.87 -39.03
N VAL A 875 26.19 -10.69 -38.59
CA VAL A 875 24.79 -10.30 -38.38
C VAL A 875 24.33 -10.82 -37.03
N TRP A 876 23.70 -9.95 -36.25
CA TRP A 876 23.06 -10.27 -35.00
C TRP A 876 21.56 -10.04 -35.08
N ILE A 877 20.80 -10.91 -34.43
CA ILE A 877 19.37 -10.75 -34.17
C ILE A 877 19.22 -10.86 -32.66
N ASP A 878 18.60 -9.86 -32.05
CA ASP A 878 18.35 -9.81 -30.60
C ASP A 878 19.61 -10.04 -29.76
N GLY A 879 20.72 -9.41 -30.17
CA GLY A 879 22.02 -9.53 -29.51
C GLY A 879 22.76 -10.85 -29.79
N GLU A 880 22.12 -11.87 -30.38
CA GLU A 880 22.75 -13.14 -30.72
C GLU A 880 23.37 -13.11 -32.12
N LEU A 881 24.63 -13.57 -32.25
CA LEU A 881 25.32 -13.66 -33.55
C LEU A 881 24.74 -14.80 -34.40
N THR A 882 23.99 -14.46 -35.44
CA THR A 882 23.25 -15.43 -36.27
C THR A 882 23.92 -15.74 -37.62
N TYR A 883 24.77 -14.85 -38.14
CA TYR A 883 25.51 -15.08 -39.37
C TYR A 883 26.92 -14.49 -39.32
N GLU A 884 27.88 -15.22 -39.89
CA GLU A 884 29.26 -14.75 -40.07
C GLU A 884 29.84 -15.28 -41.40
N SER A 885 30.45 -14.42 -42.21
CA SER A 885 31.10 -14.82 -43.46
C SER A 885 32.35 -13.99 -43.74
N ALA A 886 33.36 -14.65 -44.32
CA ALA A 886 34.59 -13.99 -44.74
C ALA A 886 34.37 -13.23 -46.06
N LEU A 887 34.63 -11.92 -46.05
CA LEU A 887 34.48 -11.03 -47.19
C LEU A 887 35.63 -10.00 -47.19
N GLU A 888 36.28 -9.81 -48.34
CA GLU A 888 37.38 -8.84 -48.47
C GLU A 888 37.01 -7.77 -49.50
N GLY A 889 37.15 -6.51 -49.10
CA GLY A 889 36.97 -5.35 -49.96
C GLY A 889 36.68 -4.08 -49.17
N HIS A 890 36.33 -3.01 -49.87
CA HIS A 890 35.79 -1.77 -49.30
C HIS A 890 34.44 -1.48 -49.94
N VAL A 891 33.67 -0.58 -49.32
CA VAL A 891 32.38 -0.13 -49.83
C VAL A 891 32.57 0.52 -51.21
N GLY A 892 31.90 -0.03 -52.23
CA GLY A 892 31.96 0.48 -53.60
C GLY A 892 31.04 1.69 -53.84
N GLU A 893 30.80 2.01 -55.11
CA GLU A 893 29.82 3.03 -55.48
C GLU A 893 28.41 2.62 -55.01
N ILE A 894 27.79 3.47 -54.18
CA ILE A 894 26.42 3.30 -53.68
C ILE A 894 25.50 4.18 -54.50
N ALA A 895 24.40 3.61 -54.94
CA ALA A 895 23.29 4.38 -55.51
C ALA A 895 21.99 3.88 -54.91
N GLN A 896 20.88 4.62 -55.07
CA GLN A 896 19.51 4.14 -54.75
C GLN A 896 19.40 3.41 -53.40
N THR A 897 19.17 4.18 -52.35
CA THR A 897 19.08 3.74 -50.97
C THR A 897 17.62 3.80 -50.55
N MET A 898 17.06 2.68 -50.12
CA MET A 898 15.65 2.61 -49.73
C MET A 898 15.38 1.46 -48.76
N ILE A 899 14.39 1.66 -47.92
CA ILE A 899 13.66 0.62 -47.20
C ILE A 899 12.50 0.19 -48.12
N GLY A 900 12.23 -1.11 -48.21
CA GLY A 900 11.27 -1.68 -49.14
C GLY A 900 11.79 -1.81 -50.58
N ASN A 901 10.87 -1.81 -51.55
CA ASN A 901 11.18 -2.03 -52.96
C ASN A 901 10.24 -1.28 -53.91
N SER A 902 10.69 -0.19 -54.52
CA SER A 902 9.87 0.59 -55.46
C SER A 902 9.54 -0.13 -56.78
N TRP A 903 10.06 -1.35 -57.02
CA TRP A 903 9.97 -2.03 -58.32
C TRP A 903 9.54 -3.49 -58.27
N GLY A 904 9.07 -3.99 -57.14
CA GLY A 904 8.59 -5.37 -56.99
C GLY A 904 8.12 -5.62 -55.56
N ASP A 905 8.05 -6.89 -55.19
CA ASP A 905 7.55 -7.32 -53.88
C ASP A 905 8.33 -6.66 -52.73
N THR A 906 7.58 -6.09 -51.80
CA THR A 906 8.05 -5.63 -50.48
C THR A 906 7.58 -6.63 -49.42
N PHE A 907 8.27 -6.71 -48.29
CA PHE A 907 7.85 -7.62 -47.23
C PHE A 907 6.60 -7.06 -46.53
N ASP A 908 5.85 -7.92 -45.86
CA ASP A 908 4.70 -7.52 -45.03
C ASP A 908 5.21 -7.37 -43.58
N GLY A 909 5.21 -6.14 -43.08
CA GLY A 909 5.71 -5.79 -41.75
C GLY A 909 6.33 -4.40 -41.64
N ALA A 910 6.83 -4.07 -40.45
CA ALA A 910 7.26 -2.73 -40.09
C ALA A 910 8.77 -2.61 -39.81
N VAL A 911 9.33 -1.42 -40.10
CA VAL A 911 10.73 -1.06 -39.84
C VAL A 911 10.81 0.22 -39.03
N GLU A 912 11.58 0.21 -37.94
CA GLU A 912 11.88 1.39 -37.12
C GLU A 912 13.40 1.54 -36.86
N GLY A 913 13.80 2.76 -36.46
CA GLY A 913 15.14 3.04 -35.92
C GLY A 913 16.31 2.63 -36.81
N VAL A 914 16.36 3.12 -38.05
CA VAL A 914 17.43 2.79 -39.02
C VAL A 914 18.65 3.68 -38.79
N SER A 915 19.80 3.07 -38.52
CA SER A 915 21.08 3.77 -38.33
C SER A 915 22.21 3.12 -39.13
N ILE A 916 23.04 3.95 -39.77
CA ILE A 916 24.13 3.51 -40.64
C ILE A 916 25.43 4.19 -40.23
N PHE A 917 26.47 3.39 -39.99
CA PHE A 917 27.78 3.83 -39.54
C PHE A 917 28.90 3.43 -40.51
N ALA A 918 29.95 4.24 -40.59
CA ALA A 918 31.17 3.97 -41.38
C ALA A 918 32.24 3.15 -40.62
N GLU A 919 31.88 2.59 -39.47
CA GLU A 919 32.72 1.69 -38.67
C GLU A 919 31.98 0.39 -38.32
N ALA A 920 32.74 -0.60 -37.88
CA ALA A 920 32.21 -1.91 -37.48
C ALA A 920 31.98 -1.95 -35.96
N VAL A 921 30.87 -2.54 -35.54
CA VAL A 921 30.60 -2.86 -34.12
C VAL A 921 31.19 -4.20 -33.70
N ASP A 922 31.49 -4.35 -32.40
CA ASP A 922 31.80 -5.62 -31.77
C ASP A 922 30.58 -6.24 -31.05
N ALA A 923 30.70 -7.50 -30.64
CA ALA A 923 29.59 -8.24 -30.03
C ALA A 923 29.14 -7.67 -28.66
N GLU A 924 30.03 -7.01 -27.92
CA GLU A 924 29.71 -6.40 -26.62
C GLU A 924 28.80 -5.20 -26.82
N THR A 925 29.13 -4.36 -27.80
CA THR A 925 28.32 -3.22 -28.23
C THR A 925 26.92 -3.66 -28.68
N VAL A 926 26.82 -4.72 -29.47
CA VAL A 926 25.54 -5.24 -29.96
C VAL A 926 24.69 -5.84 -28.85
N THR A 927 25.32 -6.41 -27.81
CA THR A 927 24.60 -6.90 -26.62
C THR A 927 23.98 -5.75 -25.83
N LEU A 928 24.68 -4.63 -25.71
CA LEU A 928 24.18 -3.43 -25.02
C LEU A 928 23.04 -2.76 -25.80
N ASP A 929 23.19 -2.62 -27.13
CA ASP A 929 22.14 -2.13 -28.03
C ASP A 929 20.86 -2.97 -27.92
N HIS A 930 20.99 -4.30 -27.85
CA HIS A 930 19.85 -5.18 -27.67
C HIS A 930 19.21 -5.08 -26.26
N ALA A 931 20.00 -4.90 -25.21
CA ALA A 931 19.47 -4.72 -23.85
C ALA A 931 18.63 -3.44 -23.73
N ALA A 932 19.07 -2.35 -24.40
CA ALA A 932 18.28 -1.13 -24.55
C ALA A 932 17.02 -1.36 -25.37
N PHE A 933 17.13 -2.08 -26.49
CA PHE A 933 15.98 -2.45 -27.32
C PHE A 933 14.92 -3.29 -26.58
N SER A 934 15.33 -4.25 -25.74
CA SER A 934 14.42 -5.20 -25.09
C SER A 934 13.67 -4.64 -23.86
N GLY A 935 13.84 -3.36 -23.52
CA GLY A 935 13.21 -2.78 -22.32
C GLY A 935 13.79 -3.32 -20.99
N ILE A 936 14.82 -4.18 -21.05
CA ILE A 936 15.59 -4.63 -19.88
C ILE A 936 16.52 -3.51 -19.39
N ALA A 937 16.61 -2.42 -20.16
CA ALA A 937 17.13 -1.16 -19.69
C ALA A 937 16.22 -0.54 -18.63
N GLU A 938 14.91 -0.81 -18.58
CA GLU A 938 13.95 -0.18 -17.65
C GLU A 938 13.84 -0.86 -16.26
N LEU A 939 14.94 -1.53 -15.87
CA LEU A 939 15.55 -1.43 -14.52
C LEU A 939 16.42 -0.15 -14.39
N VAL A 940 16.17 0.81 -15.29
CA VAL A 940 16.58 2.22 -15.44
C VAL A 940 15.38 2.92 -16.09
N SER A 941 14.56 3.54 -15.23
CA SER A 941 13.52 4.57 -15.48
C SER A 941 12.07 4.18 -15.85
N GLU A 942 11.28 3.95 -14.80
CA GLU A 942 9.94 4.54 -14.50
C GLU A 942 8.70 4.40 -15.42
N SER A 943 7.55 4.30 -14.73
CA SER A 943 6.20 3.95 -15.18
C SER A 943 5.35 5.11 -15.75
N ALA A 944 4.31 4.76 -16.53
CA ALA A 944 3.23 5.66 -16.96
C ALA A 944 2.01 5.61 -16.01
N ALA A 945 1.12 6.61 -16.12
CA ALA A 945 0.00 6.96 -15.23
C ALA A 945 -1.40 6.67 -15.86
N PRO A 946 -2.52 6.71 -15.10
CA PRO A 946 -3.80 6.02 -15.40
C PRO A 946 -4.78 6.68 -16.41
N GLN A 947 -5.80 5.92 -16.87
CA GLN A 947 -6.56 6.09 -18.14
C GLN A 947 -7.91 6.86 -18.13
N TYR A 948 -8.28 7.67 -17.12
CA TYR A 948 -9.57 8.43 -17.13
C TYR A 948 -9.47 9.95 -17.30
N ALA A 949 -8.29 10.44 -17.65
CA ALA A 949 -7.94 11.84 -17.78
C ALA A 949 -8.90 12.69 -18.64
N SER A 950 -9.64 12.15 -19.62
CA SER A 950 -10.34 13.01 -20.59
C SER A 950 -11.50 13.84 -20.01
N LEU A 951 -12.43 13.22 -19.27
CA LEU A 951 -13.60 13.90 -18.71
C LEU A 951 -13.28 14.54 -17.36
N SER A 952 -12.43 13.88 -16.56
CA SER A 952 -11.92 14.41 -15.29
C SER A 952 -10.96 15.59 -15.47
N ASP A 953 -10.22 15.68 -16.58
CA ASP A 953 -9.38 16.85 -16.91
C ASP A 953 -10.10 17.87 -17.82
N SER A 954 -11.38 17.64 -18.14
CA SER A 954 -12.23 18.61 -18.85
C SER A 954 -12.89 19.61 -17.90
N GLU A 955 -13.73 20.52 -18.44
CA GLU A 955 -14.58 21.39 -17.62
C GLU A 955 -15.54 20.60 -16.69
N LEU A 956 -15.78 19.30 -16.96
CA LEU A 956 -16.56 18.42 -16.09
C LEU A 956 -15.77 17.91 -14.87
N GLY A 957 -14.44 18.03 -14.84
CA GLY A 957 -13.61 17.59 -13.71
C GLY A 957 -14.02 18.19 -12.37
N GLU A 958 -14.44 19.47 -12.38
CA GLU A 958 -14.93 20.17 -11.19
C GLU A 958 -16.27 19.62 -10.67
N SER A 959 -16.96 18.78 -11.45
CA SER A 959 -18.24 18.14 -11.14
C SER A 959 -18.14 16.64 -10.82
N LEU A 960 -16.91 16.11 -10.70
CA LEU A 960 -16.68 14.70 -10.40
C LEU A 960 -17.19 14.36 -8.99
N ILE A 961 -18.04 13.33 -8.91
CA ILE A 961 -18.66 12.86 -7.68
C ILE A 961 -18.01 11.56 -7.19
N ALA A 962 -17.78 10.63 -8.12
CA ALA A 962 -17.13 9.36 -7.83
C ALA A 962 -16.39 8.89 -9.08
N SER A 963 -15.20 8.33 -8.90
CA SER A 963 -14.47 7.64 -9.96
C SER A 963 -13.69 6.49 -9.38
N GLU A 964 -13.58 5.41 -10.12
CA GLU A 964 -12.68 4.31 -9.82
C GLU A 964 -11.93 3.93 -11.10
N ASP A 965 -10.62 3.81 -10.96
CA ASP A 965 -9.69 3.28 -11.94
C ASP A 965 -9.10 2.02 -11.33
N PHE A 966 -9.25 0.88 -12.02
CA PHE A 966 -8.82 -0.39 -11.44
C PHE A 966 -7.31 -0.65 -11.60
N GLU A 967 -6.56 0.21 -12.31
CA GLU A 967 -5.11 0.13 -12.51
C GLU A 967 -4.31 0.39 -11.21
N GLY A 968 -3.50 -0.60 -10.80
CA GLY A 968 -2.61 -0.48 -9.64
C GLY A 968 -3.29 -0.68 -8.29
N LEU A 969 -4.52 -1.21 -8.25
CA LEU A 969 -5.18 -1.57 -7.00
C LEU A 969 -4.50 -2.78 -6.35
N ILE A 970 -3.86 -2.53 -5.21
CA ILE A 970 -3.10 -3.54 -4.44
C ILE A 970 -4.01 -4.30 -3.46
N ASP A 971 -5.22 -3.80 -3.17
CA ASP A 971 -6.18 -4.43 -2.23
C ASP A 971 -7.66 -4.13 -2.55
N PRO A 972 -8.28 -4.84 -3.50
CA PRO A 972 -9.68 -4.69 -3.87
C PRO A 972 -10.67 -5.44 -2.94
N GLU A 973 -10.19 -6.27 -2.01
CA GLU A 973 -11.01 -7.30 -1.33
C GLU A 973 -12.09 -6.71 -0.39
N ALA A 974 -11.95 -5.44 0.03
CA ALA A 974 -12.92 -4.79 0.91
C ALA A 974 -14.24 -4.40 0.21
N ASP A 975 -14.19 -4.08 -1.09
CA ASP A 975 -15.35 -3.61 -1.87
C ASP A 975 -15.72 -4.53 -3.04
N LEU A 976 -14.83 -5.48 -3.39
CA LEU A 976 -15.04 -6.53 -4.39
C LEU A 976 -15.60 -7.80 -3.73
N VAL A 977 -16.83 -8.18 -4.08
CA VAL A 977 -17.46 -9.42 -3.61
C VAL A 977 -17.51 -10.40 -4.76
N ALA A 978 -16.75 -11.50 -4.65
CA ALA A 978 -16.78 -12.67 -5.54
C ALA A 978 -16.50 -12.44 -7.03
N ALA A 979 -15.99 -11.26 -7.44
CA ALA A 979 -15.43 -10.99 -8.76
C ALA A 979 -13.89 -10.95 -8.67
N ASP A 980 -13.21 -11.15 -9.79
CA ASP A 980 -11.74 -11.21 -9.86
C ASP A 980 -11.18 -9.92 -10.48
N LEU A 981 -9.91 -9.59 -10.22
CA LEU A 981 -9.18 -8.58 -10.98
C LEU A 981 -8.32 -9.25 -12.05
N ILE A 982 -8.41 -8.75 -13.27
CA ILE A 982 -7.66 -9.24 -14.42
C ILE A 982 -6.82 -8.11 -15.01
N GLU A 983 -5.69 -8.49 -15.60
CA GLU A 983 -4.94 -7.61 -16.50
C GLU A 983 -5.60 -7.64 -17.87
N THR A 984 -5.90 -6.47 -18.41
CA THR A 984 -6.40 -6.24 -19.77
C THR A 984 -5.31 -5.63 -20.64
N GLU A 985 -5.61 -5.36 -21.91
CA GLU A 985 -4.64 -4.73 -22.82
C GLU A 985 -4.34 -3.27 -22.44
N THR A 986 -5.23 -2.63 -21.68
CA THR A 986 -5.22 -1.21 -21.34
C THR A 986 -4.94 -0.95 -19.86
N GLY A 987 -5.03 -1.94 -18.97
CA GLY A 987 -4.75 -1.77 -17.55
C GLY A 987 -5.22 -2.96 -16.74
N GLN A 988 -5.73 -2.71 -15.52
CA GLN A 988 -6.44 -3.71 -14.74
C GLN A 988 -7.94 -3.47 -14.81
N ALA A 989 -8.73 -4.55 -14.77
CA ALA A 989 -10.18 -4.49 -14.80
C ALA A 989 -10.80 -5.48 -13.81
N ILE A 990 -12.04 -5.19 -13.38
CA ILE A 990 -12.84 -6.13 -12.62
C ILE A 990 -13.53 -7.09 -13.57
N ASP A 991 -13.25 -8.38 -13.45
CA ASP A 991 -13.84 -9.48 -14.20
C ASP A 991 -15.07 -10.05 -13.47
N PHE A 992 -16.19 -10.09 -14.19
CA PHE A 992 -17.43 -10.73 -13.77
C PHE A 992 -17.66 -12.00 -14.60
N ASP A 993 -17.85 -13.14 -13.97
CA ASP A 993 -17.88 -14.45 -14.63
C ASP A 993 -19.30 -14.89 -15.09
N GLY A 994 -20.27 -13.99 -15.00
CA GLY A 994 -21.69 -14.27 -15.25
C GLY A 994 -22.41 -15.00 -14.11
N GLY A 995 -21.77 -15.16 -12.94
CA GLY A 995 -22.31 -15.78 -11.74
C GLY A 995 -23.40 -14.97 -11.02
N GLU A 996 -23.90 -15.51 -9.89
CA GLU A 996 -24.81 -14.78 -9.00
C GLU A 996 -24.01 -14.13 -7.86
N GLY A 997 -24.29 -12.86 -7.57
CA GLY A 997 -23.80 -12.22 -6.34
C GLY A 997 -22.45 -11.51 -6.44
N GLN A 998 -21.87 -11.42 -7.63
CA GLN A 998 -20.65 -10.65 -7.84
C GLN A 998 -20.93 -9.15 -7.87
N SER A 999 -20.16 -8.34 -7.15
CA SER A 999 -20.33 -6.88 -7.23
C SER A 999 -19.13 -6.12 -6.70
N PHE A 1000 -18.98 -4.90 -7.20
CA PHE A 1000 -18.07 -3.90 -6.66
C PHE A 1000 -18.85 -2.65 -6.24
N ARG A 1001 -18.57 -2.11 -5.05
CA ARG A 1001 -19.30 -0.97 -4.49
C ARG A 1001 -18.61 0.36 -4.78
N LEU A 1002 -19.38 1.33 -5.27
CA LEU A 1002 -18.91 2.72 -5.42
C LEU A 1002 -19.38 3.56 -4.24
N GLU A 1003 -18.43 4.26 -3.60
CA GLU A 1003 -18.70 5.18 -2.49
C GLU A 1003 -18.90 6.64 -2.98
N GLY A 1004 -19.34 7.54 -2.10
CA GLY A 1004 -19.48 8.98 -2.38
C GLY A 1004 -20.65 9.42 -3.28
N ILE A 1005 -21.44 8.49 -3.81
CA ILE A 1005 -22.55 8.77 -4.75
C ILE A 1005 -23.73 9.56 -4.16
N ASP A 1006 -23.82 9.68 -2.84
CA ASP A 1006 -24.91 10.39 -2.16
C ASP A 1006 -24.84 11.90 -2.40
N ALA A 1007 -23.66 12.42 -2.78
CA ALA A 1007 -23.50 13.79 -3.25
C ALA A 1007 -24.32 14.11 -4.52
N LEU A 1008 -24.78 13.09 -5.26
CA LEU A 1008 -25.64 13.26 -6.44
C LEU A 1008 -27.13 13.53 -6.06
N GLU A 1009 -27.53 13.34 -4.80
CA GLU A 1009 -28.91 13.59 -4.37
C GLU A 1009 -29.34 15.05 -4.57
N GLY A 1010 -30.42 15.27 -5.32
CA GLY A 1010 -30.89 16.61 -5.66
C GLY A 1010 -30.17 17.26 -6.85
N ALA A 1011 -29.21 16.58 -7.48
CA ALA A 1011 -28.61 17.05 -8.71
C ALA A 1011 -29.68 17.21 -9.81
N GLN A 1012 -29.58 18.30 -10.57
CA GLN A 1012 -30.50 18.58 -11.67
C GLN A 1012 -30.02 17.92 -12.97
N SER A 1013 -28.74 17.61 -13.09
CA SER A 1013 -28.16 16.90 -14.22
C SER A 1013 -27.18 15.86 -13.70
N PHE A 1014 -26.80 14.87 -14.51
CA PHE A 1014 -25.72 13.94 -14.16
C PHE A 1014 -25.15 13.27 -15.40
N THR A 1015 -23.90 12.79 -15.28
CA THR A 1015 -23.27 11.93 -16.28
C THR A 1015 -22.64 10.72 -15.61
N VAL A 1016 -22.77 9.54 -16.22
CA VAL A 1016 -22.09 8.30 -15.84
C VAL A 1016 -21.33 7.80 -17.05
N ALA A 1017 -20.02 7.64 -16.94
CA ALA A 1017 -19.13 7.10 -17.96
C ALA A 1017 -18.43 5.85 -17.43
N THR A 1018 -18.29 4.81 -18.25
CA THR A 1018 -17.63 3.55 -17.87
C THR A 1018 -17.10 2.86 -19.12
N THR A 1019 -15.97 2.16 -18.98
CA THR A 1019 -15.44 1.26 -20.00
C THR A 1019 -15.75 -0.17 -19.61
N LEU A 1020 -16.40 -0.91 -20.51
CA LEU A 1020 -16.81 -2.28 -20.24
C LEU A 1020 -16.62 -3.17 -21.46
N GLN A 1021 -16.35 -4.45 -21.21
CA GLN A 1021 -16.30 -5.53 -22.17
C GLN A 1021 -17.33 -6.59 -21.80
N VAL A 1022 -18.07 -7.15 -22.77
CA VAL A 1022 -18.97 -8.29 -22.52
C VAL A 1022 -18.46 -9.53 -23.24
N ASP A 1023 -18.11 -10.57 -22.48
CA ASP A 1023 -17.43 -11.76 -22.98
C ASP A 1023 -18.39 -12.84 -23.47
N ASP A 1024 -19.50 -13.07 -22.75
CA ASP A 1024 -20.54 -14.02 -23.16
C ASP A 1024 -21.96 -13.46 -22.98
N MET A 1025 -22.56 -13.04 -24.09
CA MET A 1025 -23.94 -12.57 -24.16
C MET A 1025 -25.00 -13.62 -23.73
N SER A 1026 -24.62 -14.89 -23.57
CA SER A 1026 -25.51 -15.94 -23.06
C SER A 1026 -25.66 -15.93 -21.52
N ASN A 1027 -24.79 -15.22 -20.81
CA ASN A 1027 -24.83 -14.98 -19.36
C ASN A 1027 -25.28 -13.54 -19.09
N ALA A 1028 -26.58 -13.31 -19.26
CA ALA A 1028 -27.19 -11.99 -19.14
C ALA A 1028 -27.35 -11.57 -17.67
N GLY A 1029 -26.92 -10.35 -17.34
CA GLY A 1029 -27.04 -9.84 -15.98
C GLY A 1029 -26.84 -8.33 -15.83
N GLN A 1030 -26.79 -7.88 -14.58
CA GLN A 1030 -26.67 -6.46 -14.23
C GLN A 1030 -25.23 -5.98 -14.40
N ILE A 1031 -25.04 -4.84 -15.08
CA ILE A 1031 -23.73 -4.17 -15.26
C ILE A 1031 -23.53 -3.10 -14.19
N LEU A 1032 -24.46 -2.14 -14.10
CA LEU A 1032 -24.42 -1.04 -13.13
C LEU A 1032 -25.78 -0.84 -12.48
N LYS A 1033 -25.80 -0.64 -11.16
CA LYS A 1033 -27.01 -0.42 -10.38
C LYS A 1033 -26.83 0.69 -9.34
N ILE A 1034 -27.33 1.88 -9.65
CA ILE A 1034 -27.49 3.01 -8.72
C ILE A 1034 -28.91 2.99 -8.15
N ARG A 1035 -29.07 2.42 -6.95
CA ARG A 1035 -30.37 2.23 -6.31
C ARG A 1035 -31.08 3.55 -6.04
N GLY A 1036 -32.14 3.79 -6.81
CA GLY A 1036 -32.98 4.98 -6.72
C GLY A 1036 -32.85 5.91 -7.92
N LEU A 1037 -31.83 5.71 -8.76
CA LEU A 1037 -31.51 6.56 -9.91
C LEU A 1037 -31.41 5.76 -11.22
N PHE A 1038 -30.31 5.04 -11.45
CA PHE A 1038 -29.93 4.47 -12.75
C PHE A 1038 -29.69 2.96 -12.65
N ASP A 1039 -30.23 2.18 -13.58
CA ASP A 1039 -29.97 0.74 -13.71
C ASP A 1039 -29.57 0.45 -15.16
N MET A 1040 -28.52 -0.36 -15.39
CA MET A 1040 -28.08 -0.83 -16.71
C MET A 1040 -27.74 -2.34 -16.66
N ALA A 1041 -28.31 -3.12 -17.58
CA ALA A 1041 -28.16 -4.58 -17.63
C ALA A 1041 -28.21 -5.09 -19.08
N VAL A 1042 -27.55 -6.21 -19.35
CA VAL A 1042 -27.60 -6.91 -20.63
C VAL A 1042 -28.58 -8.07 -20.58
N ASN A 1043 -29.32 -8.32 -21.67
CA ASN A 1043 -30.29 -9.43 -21.78
C ASN A 1043 -29.75 -10.58 -22.64
N GLU A 1044 -30.30 -11.79 -22.46
CA GLU A 1044 -29.90 -13.02 -23.19
C GLU A 1044 -30.05 -12.90 -24.73
N ASP A 1045 -30.84 -11.94 -25.21
CA ASP A 1045 -31.04 -11.68 -26.65
C ASP A 1045 -30.10 -10.62 -27.23
N GLY A 1046 -29.11 -10.20 -26.44
CA GLY A 1046 -28.08 -9.25 -26.84
C GLY A 1046 -28.41 -7.79 -26.56
N THR A 1047 -29.57 -7.49 -25.97
CA THR A 1047 -30.07 -6.11 -25.84
C THR A 1047 -29.68 -5.48 -24.50
N LEU A 1048 -29.31 -4.19 -24.51
CA LEU A 1048 -29.01 -3.43 -23.31
C LEU A 1048 -30.28 -2.76 -22.77
N ASP A 1049 -30.69 -3.12 -21.56
CA ASP A 1049 -31.79 -2.50 -20.83
C ASP A 1049 -31.25 -1.46 -19.86
N TRP A 1050 -31.79 -0.25 -19.96
CA TRP A 1050 -31.44 0.82 -19.04
C TRP A 1050 -32.69 1.52 -18.53
N SER A 1051 -32.59 2.05 -17.31
CA SER A 1051 -33.69 2.80 -16.73
C SER A 1051 -33.23 3.88 -15.76
N THR A 1052 -33.93 5.01 -15.78
CA THR A 1052 -33.67 6.17 -14.91
C THR A 1052 -34.90 6.54 -14.13
N THR A 1053 -34.75 6.87 -12.85
CA THR A 1053 -35.79 7.35 -11.94
C THR A 1053 -35.43 8.71 -11.36
N LEU A 1054 -36.31 9.69 -11.51
CA LEU A 1054 -36.15 11.06 -11.00
C LEU A 1054 -37.36 11.48 -10.15
N LYS A 1055 -37.21 12.49 -9.28
CA LYS A 1055 -38.32 13.12 -8.55
C LYS A 1055 -38.81 14.33 -9.33
N ASN A 1056 -40.10 14.34 -9.69
CA ASN A 1056 -40.71 15.52 -10.33
C ASN A 1056 -41.01 16.63 -9.30
N GLU A 1057 -41.49 17.80 -9.78
CA GLU A 1057 -41.82 18.96 -8.93
C GLU A 1057 -42.83 18.66 -7.78
N ASP A 1058 -43.65 17.61 -7.91
CA ASP A 1058 -44.61 17.17 -6.88
C ASP A 1058 -43.98 16.19 -5.86
N GLY A 1059 -42.68 15.91 -5.98
CA GLY A 1059 -41.92 14.93 -5.19
C GLY A 1059 -42.25 13.47 -5.52
N GLN A 1060 -42.85 13.20 -6.69
CA GLN A 1060 -43.20 11.84 -7.12
C GLN A 1060 -42.09 11.26 -8.00
N SER A 1061 -41.73 9.99 -7.76
CA SER A 1061 -40.79 9.27 -8.63
C SER A 1061 -41.41 9.02 -10.01
N VAL A 1062 -40.73 9.52 -11.04
CA VAL A 1062 -41.00 9.25 -12.45
C VAL A 1062 -39.88 8.37 -12.96
N LYS A 1063 -40.22 7.26 -13.62
CA LYS A 1063 -39.24 6.30 -14.16
C LYS A 1063 -39.40 6.17 -15.67
N VAL A 1064 -38.30 6.27 -16.39
CA VAL A 1064 -38.19 5.88 -17.80
C VAL A 1064 -37.35 4.61 -17.90
N ARG A 1065 -37.71 3.74 -18.85
CA ARG A 1065 -36.98 2.51 -19.16
C ARG A 1065 -37.03 2.33 -20.65
N SER A 1066 -35.89 2.02 -21.24
CA SER A 1066 -35.76 1.80 -22.68
C SER A 1066 -34.84 0.60 -22.93
N LEU A 1067 -34.76 0.21 -24.20
CA LEU A 1067 -34.02 -0.96 -24.64
C LEU A 1067 -33.25 -0.60 -25.90
N ILE A 1068 -31.94 -0.79 -25.87
CA ILE A 1068 -31.06 -0.63 -27.03
C ILE A 1068 -30.97 -1.98 -27.74
N ALA A 1069 -31.27 -1.98 -29.03
CA ALA A 1069 -31.31 -3.17 -29.86
C ALA A 1069 -30.83 -2.87 -31.29
N GLY A 1070 -30.37 -3.89 -32.02
CA GLY A 1070 -29.85 -3.71 -33.37
C GLY A 1070 -28.33 -3.54 -33.36
N ASP A 1071 -27.80 -2.67 -34.23
CA ASP A 1071 -26.37 -2.60 -34.50
C ASP A 1071 -25.55 -2.19 -33.25
N HIS A 1072 -26.00 -1.20 -32.46
CA HIS A 1072 -25.31 -0.82 -31.20
C HIS A 1072 -25.28 -1.91 -30.13
N ALA A 1073 -26.33 -2.74 -30.06
CA ALA A 1073 -26.40 -3.83 -29.08
C ALA A 1073 -25.62 -5.07 -29.55
N ALA A 1074 -25.38 -5.20 -30.86
CA ALA A 1074 -24.55 -6.25 -31.42
C ALA A 1074 -23.05 -5.96 -31.25
N ASN A 1075 -22.67 -4.68 -31.13
CA ASN A 1075 -21.30 -4.27 -30.89
C ASN A 1075 -20.89 -4.58 -29.45
N LEU A 1076 -21.69 -4.21 -28.44
CA LEU A 1076 -21.38 -4.48 -27.03
C LEU A 1076 -21.06 -5.95 -26.66
N GLY A 1077 -21.44 -6.91 -27.49
CA GLY A 1077 -21.22 -8.34 -27.26
C GLY A 1077 -20.22 -8.98 -28.22
N ASP A 1078 -19.34 -8.19 -28.82
CA ASP A 1078 -18.29 -8.67 -29.72
C ASP A 1078 -16.99 -9.08 -28.99
N GLY A 1079 -16.96 -8.91 -27.67
CA GLY A 1079 -15.81 -9.24 -26.81
C GLY A 1079 -14.70 -8.19 -26.89
N GLN A 1080 -15.01 -6.96 -27.29
CA GLN A 1080 -14.11 -5.80 -27.20
C GLN A 1080 -14.58 -4.85 -26.10
N GLN A 1081 -13.72 -3.90 -25.74
CA GLN A 1081 -14.10 -2.84 -24.80
C GLN A 1081 -14.93 -1.78 -25.51
N HIS A 1082 -15.85 -1.20 -24.76
CA HIS A 1082 -16.72 -0.15 -25.24
C HIS A 1082 -16.84 0.96 -24.21
N ARG A 1083 -16.82 2.20 -24.71
CA ARG A 1083 -17.03 3.39 -23.89
C ARG A 1083 -18.52 3.71 -23.84
N VAL A 1084 -19.12 3.59 -22.66
CA VAL A 1084 -20.56 3.83 -22.46
C VAL A 1084 -20.77 5.06 -21.59
N VAL A 1085 -21.54 6.03 -22.13
CA VAL A 1085 -21.84 7.28 -21.43
C VAL A 1085 -23.35 7.53 -21.35
N ALA A 1086 -23.87 7.66 -20.14
CA ALA A 1086 -25.24 8.08 -19.84
C ALA A 1086 -25.25 9.53 -19.35
N SER A 1087 -25.93 10.44 -20.04
CA SER A 1087 -26.01 11.84 -19.61
C SER A 1087 -27.45 12.37 -19.57
N TYR A 1088 -27.84 12.95 -18.45
CA TYR A 1088 -29.15 13.57 -18.22
C TYR A 1088 -29.01 15.08 -18.05
N ASP A 1089 -29.75 15.83 -18.86
CA ASP A 1089 -29.84 17.29 -18.79
C ASP A 1089 -31.29 17.74 -18.49
N GLN A 1090 -31.49 18.36 -17.33
CA GLN A 1090 -32.79 18.90 -16.92
C GLN A 1090 -33.27 20.07 -17.80
N ASP A 1091 -32.37 20.89 -18.36
CA ASP A 1091 -32.74 21.98 -19.26
C ASP A 1091 -33.30 21.44 -20.59
N ALA A 1092 -32.80 20.30 -21.05
CA ALA A 1092 -33.33 19.55 -22.18
C ALA A 1092 -34.53 18.64 -21.82
N SER A 1093 -34.67 18.28 -20.54
CA SER A 1093 -35.60 17.26 -20.03
C SER A 1093 -35.45 15.92 -20.77
N GLU A 1094 -34.21 15.52 -20.99
CA GLU A 1094 -33.84 14.35 -21.78
C GLU A 1094 -32.62 13.66 -21.16
N ILE A 1095 -32.67 12.33 -21.10
CA ILE A 1095 -31.50 11.49 -20.87
C ILE A 1095 -31.08 10.85 -22.19
N GLN A 1096 -29.79 10.82 -22.44
CA GLN A 1096 -29.15 10.27 -23.62
C GLN A 1096 -28.18 9.16 -23.20
N LEU A 1097 -28.13 8.08 -23.97
CA LEU A 1097 -27.17 6.99 -23.81
C LEU A 1097 -26.32 6.89 -25.07
N TRP A 1098 -25.01 6.96 -24.90
CA TRP A 1098 -24.00 6.92 -25.95
C TRP A 1098 -23.15 5.67 -25.78
N ILE A 1099 -22.80 5.05 -26.90
CA ILE A 1099 -21.89 3.90 -26.98
C ILE A 1099 -20.88 4.24 -28.06
N ASP A 1100 -19.60 4.23 -27.72
CA ASP A 1100 -18.48 4.51 -28.64
C ASP A 1100 -18.64 5.85 -29.37
N GLY A 1101 -19.03 6.89 -28.62
CA GLY A 1101 -19.26 8.25 -29.15
C GLY A 1101 -20.53 8.40 -30.01
N ASP A 1102 -21.27 7.33 -30.29
CA ASP A 1102 -22.52 7.35 -31.07
C ASP A 1102 -23.75 7.36 -30.14
N LEU A 1103 -24.72 8.23 -30.43
CA LEU A 1103 -25.98 8.31 -29.69
C LEU A 1103 -26.84 7.06 -29.95
N ALA A 1104 -26.87 6.15 -28.97
CA ALA A 1104 -27.52 4.86 -29.07
C ALA A 1104 -29.01 4.90 -28.69
N ASP A 1105 -29.39 5.71 -27.69
CA ASP A 1105 -30.79 5.91 -27.30
C ASP A 1105 -31.03 7.23 -26.57
N SER A 1106 -32.28 7.69 -26.52
CA SER A 1106 -32.68 8.83 -25.69
C SER A 1106 -34.12 8.74 -25.21
N ALA A 1107 -34.42 9.35 -24.06
CA ALA A 1107 -35.78 9.44 -23.57
C ALA A 1107 -36.07 10.73 -22.82
N SER A 1108 -37.28 11.27 -23.02
CA SER A 1108 -37.73 12.45 -22.27
C SER A 1108 -38.15 12.09 -20.85
N ILE A 1109 -37.51 12.71 -19.87
CA ILE A 1109 -37.84 12.63 -18.45
C ILE A 1109 -37.54 14.00 -17.80
N ASP A 1110 -38.31 14.37 -16.80
CA ASP A 1110 -38.25 15.69 -16.17
C ASP A 1110 -38.29 15.52 -14.65
N GLY A 1111 -37.32 16.09 -13.95
CA GLY A 1111 -37.15 15.96 -12.50
C GLY A 1111 -35.68 16.00 -12.06
N GLU A 1112 -35.47 16.02 -10.75
CA GLU A 1112 -34.14 15.98 -10.13
C GLU A 1112 -33.82 14.60 -9.57
N VAL A 1113 -32.55 14.34 -9.28
CA VAL A 1113 -32.11 13.09 -8.68
C VAL A 1113 -32.76 12.90 -7.31
N GLY A 1114 -33.31 11.71 -7.08
CA GLY A 1114 -34.02 11.37 -5.86
C GLY A 1114 -33.12 10.99 -4.69
N GLU A 1115 -33.68 10.21 -3.76
CA GLU A 1115 -32.84 9.58 -2.72
C GLU A 1115 -32.10 8.39 -3.34
N ILE A 1116 -30.78 8.36 -3.15
CA ILE A 1116 -29.87 7.29 -3.56
C ILE A 1116 -29.49 6.49 -2.32
N ARG A 1117 -29.27 5.18 -2.49
CA ARG A 1117 -28.86 4.32 -1.37
C ARG A 1117 -27.51 3.65 -1.54
N GLN A 1118 -27.18 3.27 -2.77
CA GLN A 1118 -26.01 2.47 -3.08
C GLN A 1118 -25.81 2.43 -4.60
N ALA A 1119 -24.56 2.37 -5.06
CA ALA A 1119 -24.16 2.09 -6.42
C ALA A 1119 -23.29 0.85 -6.41
N LEU A 1120 -23.58 -0.06 -7.34
CA LEU A 1120 -22.87 -1.31 -7.51
C LEU A 1120 -22.57 -1.50 -8.99
N LEU A 1121 -21.32 -1.81 -9.30
CA LEU A 1121 -20.98 -2.58 -10.49
C LEU A 1121 -21.36 -4.04 -10.21
N GLY A 1122 -21.99 -4.71 -11.16
CA GLY A 1122 -22.57 -6.03 -10.97
C GLY A 1122 -23.83 -6.05 -10.08
N ASN A 1123 -24.06 -7.15 -9.36
CA ASN A 1123 -25.24 -7.37 -8.53
C ASN A 1123 -25.01 -8.37 -7.39
N ALA A 1124 -24.83 -7.84 -6.18
CA ALA A 1124 -24.64 -8.60 -4.93
C ALA A 1124 -25.74 -9.62 -4.57
N TRP A 1125 -26.89 -9.64 -5.28
CA TRP A 1125 -28.04 -10.49 -4.93
C TRP A 1125 -28.72 -11.19 -6.11
N GLY A 1126 -28.07 -11.29 -7.26
CA GLY A 1126 -28.62 -12.02 -8.41
C GLY A 1126 -27.67 -12.00 -9.60
N ASP A 1127 -28.21 -12.29 -10.77
CA ASP A 1127 -27.44 -12.48 -12.00
C ASP A 1127 -26.60 -11.23 -12.36
N VAL A 1128 -25.33 -11.49 -12.65
CA VAL A 1128 -24.32 -10.54 -13.13
C VAL A 1128 -23.99 -10.89 -14.59
N PHE A 1129 -23.53 -9.90 -15.35
CA PHE A 1129 -23.09 -10.15 -16.72
C PHE A 1129 -21.74 -10.86 -16.73
N ASP A 1130 -21.40 -11.50 -17.84
CA ASP A 1130 -20.09 -12.13 -18.08
C ASP A 1130 -19.23 -11.17 -18.90
N GLY A 1131 -18.21 -10.59 -18.28
CA GLY A 1131 -17.32 -9.59 -18.86
C GLY A 1131 -16.65 -8.66 -17.84
N ALA A 1132 -15.85 -7.73 -18.32
CA ALA A 1132 -14.99 -6.88 -17.50
C ALA A 1132 -15.41 -5.39 -17.46
N ILE A 1133 -15.06 -4.69 -16.39
CA ILE A 1133 -15.18 -3.22 -16.28
C ILE A 1133 -13.83 -2.65 -15.84
N GLU A 1134 -13.31 -1.71 -16.60
CA GLU A 1134 -11.99 -1.08 -16.33
C GLU A 1134 -12.11 0.17 -15.47
N ASP A 1135 -13.25 0.87 -15.58
CA ASP A 1135 -13.53 2.05 -14.80
C ASP A 1135 -14.98 2.44 -14.74
N ILE A 1136 -15.19 3.42 -13.87
CA ILE A 1136 -16.38 4.24 -13.88
C ILE A 1136 -16.07 5.64 -13.36
N ALA A 1137 -16.71 6.65 -13.95
CA ALA A 1137 -16.74 8.02 -13.47
C ALA A 1137 -18.19 8.56 -13.47
N ILE A 1138 -18.55 9.28 -12.40
CA ILE A 1138 -19.88 9.85 -12.18
C ILE A 1138 -19.74 11.35 -11.88
N PHE A 1139 -20.52 12.17 -12.57
CA PHE A 1139 -20.50 13.63 -12.49
C PHE A 1139 -21.90 14.19 -12.16
N ASP A 1140 -21.97 15.32 -11.46
CA ASP A 1140 -23.24 16.04 -11.16
C ASP A 1140 -23.67 17.05 -12.24
N GLN A 1141 -23.00 17.03 -13.39
CA GLN A 1141 -23.34 17.81 -14.58
C GLN A 1141 -23.56 16.94 -15.81
N ALA A 1142 -24.27 17.49 -16.80
CA ALA A 1142 -24.48 16.85 -18.09
C ALA A 1142 -23.29 17.10 -19.01
N ALA A 1143 -22.75 16.04 -19.60
CA ALA A 1143 -21.81 16.12 -20.70
C ALA A 1143 -22.55 16.45 -22.00
N ASP A 1144 -22.03 17.40 -22.77
CA ASP A 1144 -22.52 17.65 -24.12
C ASP A 1144 -21.92 16.67 -25.14
N ALA A 1145 -22.47 16.67 -26.36
CA ALA A 1145 -22.04 15.75 -27.41
C ALA A 1145 -20.57 15.96 -27.84
N ASP A 1146 -20.03 17.19 -27.73
CA ASP A 1146 -18.66 17.49 -28.14
C ASP A 1146 -17.67 16.93 -27.09
N LEU A 1147 -18.02 16.99 -25.80
CA LEU A 1147 -17.25 16.37 -24.72
C LEU A 1147 -17.28 14.84 -24.78
N ILE A 1148 -18.43 14.25 -25.05
CA ILE A 1148 -18.58 12.79 -25.19
C ILE A 1148 -17.79 12.29 -26.41
N GLU A 1149 -17.84 13.01 -27.54
CA GLU A 1149 -17.03 12.69 -28.71
C GLU A 1149 -15.53 12.82 -28.40
N SER A 1150 -15.11 13.82 -27.64
CA SER A 1150 -13.72 13.98 -27.21
C SER A 1150 -13.25 12.88 -26.25
N ASP A 1151 -14.12 12.43 -25.34
CA ASP A 1151 -13.83 11.33 -24.41
C ASP A 1151 -13.66 10.01 -25.15
N TYR A 1152 -14.61 9.70 -26.04
CA TYR A 1152 -14.49 8.54 -26.90
C TYR A 1152 -13.24 8.60 -27.77
N LEU A 1153 -12.90 9.76 -28.36
CA LEU A 1153 -11.68 9.87 -29.17
C LEU A 1153 -10.39 9.69 -28.37
N GLN A 1154 -10.38 9.92 -27.06
CA GLN A 1154 -9.22 9.59 -26.23
C GLN A 1154 -9.16 8.10 -25.92
N PHE A 1155 -10.30 7.49 -25.56
CA PHE A 1155 -10.44 6.03 -25.40
C PHE A 1155 -10.08 5.25 -26.69
N ASP A 1156 -10.59 5.69 -27.85
CA ASP A 1156 -10.33 5.07 -29.16
C ASP A 1156 -8.87 5.31 -29.62
N ASN A 1157 -8.17 6.31 -29.08
CA ASN A 1157 -6.75 6.53 -29.35
C ASN A 1157 -5.82 5.69 -28.46
N THR A 1158 -6.32 5.08 -27.37
CA THR A 1158 -5.53 4.19 -26.49
C THR A 1158 -5.69 2.70 -26.87
N GLU A 1159 -6.82 2.25 -27.42
CA GLU A 1159 -6.93 0.90 -28.04
C GLU A 1159 -6.10 0.74 -29.33
N VAL A 1160 -5.53 1.83 -29.86
CA VAL A 1160 -4.71 1.83 -31.10
C VAL A 1160 -3.20 2.02 -30.79
N GLY A 1161 -2.81 1.96 -29.50
CA GLY A 1161 -1.45 2.15 -28.99
C GLY A 1161 -0.59 0.90 -28.94
#